data_AF-A0A1B0GIV3-F1
#
_entry.id   AF-A0A1B0GIV3-F1
#
_cell.length_a   1.000
_cell.length_b   1.000
_cell.length_c   1.000
_cell.angle_alpha   90.00
_cell.angle_beta   90.00
_cell.angle_gamma   90.00
#
_symmetry.space_group_name_H-M   'P 1'
#
loop_
_entity.id
_entity.type
_entity.pdbx_description
1 polymer ?
#
loop_
_entity_poly.entity_id
_entity_poly.type
_entity_poly.pdbx_seq_one_letter_code
_entity_poly.pdbx_strand_id
1 'polypeptide(L)'
;MAELLRGLMSTHKDKLGSPSTGSEDGGGMEMGDLAQELEQDEFDAPMLANGDRPALIAPPESEWYHGRLDRYSAEQRLRSASILGSYLVRESDRKPGSYVLSYLGRTGINHFRITAVCGDFYIGGRQFFSLSDLVGYYTSCSDLLKRERLVIPVPPPEPVNDKKRIVAILPYTKMPDTDELTFQKGDIFFVHNDMGDGWLWVTAHRTGEQGMIFRELVEDLDPGIDPNTVFPWFHPNCTKNEAVDMLVKAGPGSFLVRPSDNSPGDYSLFFHINNQIQRFRIEKKGVRYLMGGRNFECLDAVINRYRKEQIVEGHTLNHPVVNGAQPEFNAPPSMSAAAEKIYATLRECRDQIGQKKIKGIKHHGYLMKKSDKNAKWKQLYFALLVEGTETHLCFYDNPKKTKPKGLIDMSCAYLYQVHESLWERPLCFQIVERALPCLATVSFLCANTPESYVEWINALKTQCVSQLSKAQSKVPRLRELRCLNLQILEAHRLPFKLVPHPYCSITLNQQVKIGKTRVKVAPDPVWEEEFILDDVPPDIATLTITVLSRGKRGKDSEMAEVVVDLLSLKNGQETEDWYQLIGMTPMGEWGSLRLRMRYLDDLIMPCEEYSPLQQLLLEPELSSVKALAELCHNDRVPLATSLLRVFRHEKRETELIKVLCQTEIARENETTTLFRGASLATTLMDLYMRAECFGFLQAAVSDIITKILESKQSAELNPQKWT
;
A
#
# COMPACT_ATOMS: atom_id res chain seq x y z
N MET A 1 43.46 -1.75 -20.03
CA MET A 1 42.71 -0.48 -20.11
C MET A 1 43.09 0.40 -18.93
N ALA A 2 44.35 0.82 -18.92
CA ALA A 2 44.96 1.67 -17.92
C ALA A 2 45.99 2.50 -18.67
N GLU A 3 45.51 3.48 -19.47
CA GLU A 3 46.33 4.49 -20.16
C GLU A 3 45.44 5.43 -20.99
N LEU A 4 44.54 6.21 -20.37
CA LEU A 4 43.87 7.28 -21.14
C LEU A 4 43.27 8.46 -20.36
N LEU A 5 43.63 8.71 -19.09
CA LEU A 5 43.20 9.95 -18.41
C LEU A 5 44.25 10.49 -17.41
N ARG A 6 45.40 10.92 -17.91
CA ARG A 6 46.25 11.93 -17.26
C ARG A 6 46.87 12.82 -18.32
N GLY A 7 46.53 14.10 -18.31
CA GLY A 7 47.27 15.09 -19.08
C GLY A 7 46.52 16.41 -19.24
N LEU A 8 46.92 17.36 -18.38
CA LEU A 8 47.10 18.78 -18.67
C LEU A 8 46.06 19.75 -18.09
N MET A 9 46.28 20.10 -16.82
CA MET A 9 46.20 21.47 -16.35
C MET A 9 47.60 22.08 -16.35
N SER A 10 47.79 23.28 -16.91
CA SER A 10 48.64 24.33 -16.33
C SER A 10 48.59 25.66 -17.10
N THR A 11 48.56 26.75 -16.31
CA THR A 11 49.07 28.12 -16.53
C THR A 11 48.41 29.05 -17.55
N HIS A 12 47.81 30.14 -17.04
CA HIS A 12 48.44 31.47 -17.08
C HIS A 12 47.87 32.41 -16.01
N LYS A 13 48.78 33.07 -15.27
CA LYS A 13 48.54 34.20 -14.36
C LYS A 13 48.85 35.48 -15.15
N ASP A 14 48.05 36.53 -14.99
CA ASP A 14 48.52 37.91 -15.05
C ASP A 14 47.69 38.83 -14.15
N LYS A 15 48.39 39.74 -13.46
CA LYS A 15 47.87 40.78 -12.55
C LYS A 15 47.97 42.15 -13.25
N LEU A 16 46.99 43.04 -13.04
CA LEU A 16 47.13 44.43 -12.51
C LEU A 16 45.99 45.35 -12.99
N GLY A 17 45.44 46.14 -12.05
CA GLY A 17 44.84 47.45 -12.33
C GLY A 17 43.41 47.68 -11.82
N SER A 18 43.27 48.30 -10.64
CA SER A 18 42.04 49.00 -10.20
C SER A 18 41.96 50.40 -10.86
N PRO A 19 40.78 51.03 -10.98
CA PRO A 19 40.25 51.81 -9.87
C PRO A 19 38.72 51.80 -9.68
N SER A 20 38.35 52.19 -8.45
CA SER A 20 37.05 52.53 -7.86
C SER A 20 36.03 53.24 -8.77
N THR A 21 34.74 52.87 -8.68
CA THR A 21 33.63 53.65 -8.07
C THR A 21 32.28 52.95 -8.32
N GLY A 22 31.36 52.99 -7.34
CA GLY A 22 29.91 52.92 -7.62
C GLY A 22 29.20 51.64 -7.17
N SER A 23 28.62 51.71 -5.97
CA SER A 23 27.59 50.84 -5.41
C SER A 23 26.30 50.79 -6.25
N GLU A 24 25.68 49.60 -6.39
CA GLU A 24 24.23 49.35 -6.26
C GLU A 24 23.90 47.84 -6.36
N ASP A 25 22.81 47.47 -5.70
CA ASP A 25 22.36 46.13 -5.30
C ASP A 25 22.31 45.04 -6.38
N GLY A 26 22.74 43.83 -5.98
CA GLY A 26 22.53 42.59 -6.73
C GLY A 26 22.58 41.38 -5.81
N GLY A 27 21.40 40.94 -5.34
CA GLY A 27 21.23 39.75 -4.52
C GLY A 27 21.65 38.49 -5.27
N GLY A 28 22.76 37.88 -4.84
CA GLY A 28 23.17 36.55 -5.27
C GLY A 28 22.38 35.48 -4.54
N MET A 29 21.69 34.61 -5.29
CA MET A 29 21.11 33.38 -4.77
C MET A 29 22.20 32.53 -4.11
N GLU A 30 22.03 32.25 -2.82
CA GLU A 30 22.91 31.36 -2.06
C GLU A 30 22.73 29.91 -2.51
N MET A 31 23.84 29.17 -2.61
CA MET A 31 23.89 27.71 -2.83
C MET A 31 23.18 26.88 -1.74
N GLY A 32 22.57 27.53 -0.73
CA GLY A 32 21.69 26.93 0.26
C GLY A 32 20.27 26.62 -0.28
N ASP A 33 19.78 27.38 -1.27
CA ASP A 33 18.43 27.17 -1.83
C ASP A 33 18.32 25.91 -2.71
N LEU A 34 19.43 25.45 -3.30
CA LEU A 34 19.47 24.22 -4.12
C LEU A 34 19.51 22.94 -3.28
N ALA A 35 19.94 23.01 -2.01
CA ALA A 35 19.99 21.86 -1.11
C ALA A 35 18.67 21.67 -0.34
N GLN A 36 17.87 22.73 -0.16
CA GLN A 36 16.55 22.65 0.47
C GLN A 36 15.44 22.10 -0.47
N GLU A 37 15.67 22.07 -1.78
CA GLU A 37 14.72 21.48 -2.75
C GLU A 37 14.82 19.95 -2.90
N LEU A 38 15.78 19.29 -2.22
CA LEU A 38 16.00 17.84 -2.35
C LEU A 38 15.44 16.99 -1.19
N GLU A 39 14.79 17.60 -0.20
CA GLU A 39 14.26 16.90 0.99
C GLU A 39 12.77 17.15 1.30
N GLN A 40 11.98 17.73 0.36
CA GLN A 40 10.53 17.93 0.55
C GLN A 40 9.64 17.01 -0.29
N ASP A 41 10.08 15.78 -0.57
CA ASP A 41 9.23 14.76 -1.21
C ASP A 41 8.32 13.99 -0.21
N GLU A 42 8.12 14.48 1.03
CA GLU A 42 6.91 14.19 1.82
C GLU A 42 5.79 15.18 1.47
N PHE A 43 5.31 15.11 0.21
CA PHE A 43 4.16 15.92 -0.23
C PHE A 43 2.84 15.24 0.17
N ASP A 44 2.58 15.17 1.48
CA ASP A 44 1.21 15.05 1.97
C ASP A 44 0.54 16.42 1.80
N ALA A 45 -0.39 16.51 0.85
CA ALA A 45 -1.28 17.66 0.76
C ALA A 45 -1.89 17.94 2.14
N PRO A 46 -2.00 19.20 2.60
CA PRO A 46 -2.51 19.49 3.93
C PRO A 46 -3.93 18.94 4.07
N MET A 47 -4.08 17.96 4.97
CA MET A 47 -5.39 17.48 5.40
C MET A 47 -6.11 18.63 6.10
N LEU A 48 -7.30 18.99 5.63
CA LEU A 48 -8.18 19.89 6.37
C LEU A 48 -8.49 19.22 7.72
N ALA A 49 -8.68 20.02 8.77
CA ALA A 49 -8.89 19.55 10.15
C ALA A 49 -10.08 18.58 10.35
N ASN A 50 -10.91 18.40 9.31
CA ASN A 50 -12.05 17.48 9.27
C ASN A 50 -11.78 16.17 8.51
N GLY A 51 -10.57 15.94 7.97
CA GLY A 51 -10.22 14.72 7.23
C GLY A 51 -10.70 14.66 5.78
N ASP A 52 -11.30 15.73 5.27
CA ASP A 52 -11.68 15.86 3.85
C ASP A 52 -10.51 16.39 3.01
N ARG A 53 -10.27 15.75 1.87
CA ARG A 53 -9.32 16.21 0.85
C ARG A 53 -9.86 17.49 0.20
N PRO A 54 -9.01 18.45 -0.23
CA PRO A 54 -9.45 19.56 -1.07
C PRO A 54 -10.25 19.01 -2.26
N ALA A 55 -11.32 19.68 -2.68
CA ALA A 55 -12.07 19.26 -3.86
C ALA A 55 -11.12 19.20 -5.06
N LEU A 56 -10.72 18.00 -5.45
CA LEU A 56 -9.89 17.74 -6.62
C LEU A 56 -10.75 18.06 -7.84
N ILE A 57 -10.56 19.23 -8.44
CA ILE A 57 -11.32 19.63 -9.62
C ILE A 57 -10.61 19.06 -10.85
N ALA A 58 -11.03 17.87 -11.28
CA ALA A 58 -10.67 17.39 -12.60
C ALA A 58 -11.39 18.21 -13.68
N PRO A 59 -10.81 18.35 -14.87
CA PRO A 59 -11.54 18.82 -16.04
C PRO A 59 -12.76 17.92 -16.33
N PRO A 60 -13.81 18.42 -17.01
CA PRO A 60 -14.95 17.61 -17.42
C PRO A 60 -14.54 16.32 -18.13
N GLU A 61 -15.20 15.18 -17.86
CA GLU A 61 -14.91 13.88 -18.49
C GLU A 61 -14.90 13.95 -20.03
N SER A 62 -15.71 14.83 -20.61
CA SER A 62 -15.77 15.11 -22.05
C SER A 62 -14.50 15.72 -22.64
N GLU A 63 -13.50 16.08 -21.82
CA GLU A 63 -12.24 16.66 -22.28
C GLU A 63 -11.09 15.65 -22.29
N TRP A 64 -11.23 14.48 -21.66
CA TRP A 64 -10.10 13.55 -21.50
C TRP A 64 -10.48 12.07 -21.54
N TYR A 65 -11.75 11.69 -21.39
CA TYR A 65 -12.18 10.30 -21.44
C TYR A 65 -12.61 9.90 -22.86
N HIS A 66 -11.96 8.88 -23.43
CA HIS A 66 -12.16 8.46 -24.83
C HIS A 66 -12.98 7.18 -24.98
N GLY A 67 -13.46 6.59 -23.88
CA GLY A 67 -14.11 5.28 -23.94
C GLY A 67 -13.16 4.23 -24.52
N ARG A 68 -13.69 3.37 -25.39
CA ARG A 68 -12.88 2.38 -26.12
C ARG A 68 -12.03 3.06 -27.18
N LEU A 69 -10.73 3.09 -26.93
CA LEU A 69 -9.74 3.65 -27.84
C LEU A 69 -8.48 2.79 -27.82
N ASP A 70 -8.02 2.42 -29.00
CA ASP A 70 -6.81 1.63 -29.13
C ASP A 70 -5.54 2.43 -28.84
N ARG A 71 -4.47 1.68 -28.52
CA ARG A 71 -3.19 2.28 -28.17
C ARG A 71 -2.66 3.16 -29.31
N TYR A 72 -2.81 2.70 -30.55
CA TYR A 72 -2.29 3.40 -31.72
C TYR A 72 -2.99 4.75 -31.94
N SER A 73 -4.32 4.77 -31.91
CA SER A 73 -5.13 5.98 -32.05
C SER A 73 -4.91 6.94 -30.88
N ALA A 74 -4.74 6.42 -29.66
CA ALA A 74 -4.36 7.22 -28.50
C ALA A 74 -2.98 7.89 -28.71
N GLU A 75 -1.99 7.15 -29.21
CA GLU A 75 -0.67 7.70 -29.52
C GLU A 75 -0.75 8.76 -30.62
N GLN A 76 -1.49 8.53 -31.70
CA GLN A 76 -1.69 9.51 -32.78
C GLN A 76 -2.31 10.80 -32.27
N ARG A 77 -3.33 10.71 -31.40
CA ARG A 77 -3.98 11.88 -30.79
C ARG A 77 -3.02 12.69 -29.93
N LEU A 78 -2.23 12.02 -29.09
CA LEU A 78 -1.22 12.68 -28.26
C LEU A 78 -0.12 13.34 -29.12
N ARG A 79 0.32 12.68 -30.19
CA ARG A 79 1.28 13.26 -31.15
C ARG A 79 0.69 14.47 -31.88
N SER A 80 -0.60 14.42 -32.22
CA SER A 80 -1.29 15.54 -32.89
C SER A 80 -1.47 16.73 -31.97
N ALA A 81 -1.68 16.51 -30.67
CA ALA A 81 -1.71 17.58 -29.67
C ALA A 81 -0.32 18.24 -29.52
N SER A 82 0.77 17.47 -29.62
CA SER A 82 2.17 17.91 -29.65
C SER A 82 2.62 18.82 -28.49
N ILE A 83 1.94 18.77 -27.34
CA ILE A 83 2.32 19.55 -26.15
C ILE A 83 2.66 18.59 -25.01
N LEU A 84 3.82 18.79 -24.37
CA LEU A 84 4.23 18.01 -23.19
C LEU A 84 3.22 18.18 -22.06
N GLY A 85 2.94 17.09 -21.34
CA GLY A 85 1.90 17.06 -20.33
C GLY A 85 0.50 16.76 -20.88
N SER A 86 0.37 16.53 -22.19
CA SER A 86 -0.90 16.10 -22.80
C SER A 86 -1.29 14.70 -22.34
N TYR A 87 -2.58 14.47 -22.08
CA TYR A 87 -3.05 13.17 -21.60
C TYR A 87 -4.47 12.84 -22.04
N LEU A 88 -4.80 11.55 -22.00
CA LEU A 88 -6.16 11.02 -22.15
C LEU A 88 -6.31 9.70 -21.38
N VAL A 89 -7.54 9.38 -20.98
CA VAL A 89 -7.90 8.09 -20.38
C VAL A 89 -8.79 7.32 -21.34
N ARG A 90 -8.54 6.02 -21.47
CA ARG A 90 -9.26 5.10 -22.36
C ARG A 90 -9.52 3.76 -21.69
N GLU A 91 -10.58 3.08 -22.09
CA GLU A 91 -10.81 1.68 -21.78
C GLU A 91 -9.79 0.82 -22.54
N SER A 92 -9.32 -0.25 -21.92
CA SER A 92 -8.37 -1.19 -22.51
C SER A 92 -9.07 -2.15 -23.47
N ASP A 93 -8.76 -2.08 -24.76
CA ASP A 93 -9.29 -3.03 -25.75
C ASP A 93 -8.89 -4.49 -25.48
N ARG A 94 -7.80 -4.70 -24.75
CA ARG A 94 -7.29 -6.05 -24.45
C ARG A 94 -8.00 -6.70 -23.25
N LYS A 95 -8.59 -5.90 -22.36
CA LYS A 95 -9.20 -6.37 -21.11
C LYS A 95 -10.39 -5.46 -20.77
N PRO A 96 -11.63 -5.89 -21.08
CA PRO A 96 -12.84 -5.17 -20.71
C PRO A 96 -12.85 -4.83 -19.21
N GLY A 97 -13.25 -3.60 -18.87
CA GLY A 97 -13.27 -3.13 -17.48
C GLY A 97 -11.91 -2.74 -16.89
N SER A 98 -10.82 -2.70 -17.67
CA SER A 98 -9.54 -2.08 -17.29
C SER A 98 -9.33 -0.77 -18.04
N TYR A 99 -8.66 0.20 -17.43
CA TYR A 99 -8.43 1.51 -18.02
C TYR A 99 -6.95 1.78 -18.23
N VAL A 100 -6.63 2.73 -19.10
CA VAL A 100 -5.25 3.15 -19.39
C VAL A 100 -5.19 4.68 -19.44
N LEU A 101 -4.31 5.26 -18.64
CA LEU A 101 -3.90 6.65 -18.75
C LEU A 101 -2.75 6.75 -19.75
N SER A 102 -2.98 7.42 -20.87
CA SER A 102 -1.96 7.67 -21.90
C SER A 102 -1.46 9.11 -21.75
N TYR A 103 -0.14 9.29 -21.64
CA TYR A 103 0.49 10.55 -21.26
C TYR A 103 1.68 10.87 -22.18
N LEU A 104 1.75 12.08 -22.71
CA LEU A 104 2.90 12.59 -23.46
C LEU A 104 3.87 13.28 -22.50
N GLY A 105 4.89 12.54 -22.07
CA GLY A 105 5.96 13.02 -21.21
C GLY A 105 7.22 13.42 -21.97
N ARG A 106 8.27 13.80 -21.23
CA ARG A 106 9.56 14.24 -21.81
C ARG A 106 10.28 13.13 -22.58
N THR A 107 10.09 11.89 -22.18
CA THR A 107 10.69 10.70 -22.80
C THR A 107 9.83 10.11 -23.92
N GLY A 108 8.68 10.73 -24.22
CA GLY A 108 7.70 10.25 -25.20
C GLY A 108 6.39 9.83 -24.56
N ILE A 109 5.63 9.00 -25.27
CA ILE A 109 4.29 8.59 -24.84
C ILE A 109 4.38 7.39 -23.90
N ASN A 110 3.84 7.57 -22.69
CA ASN A 110 3.76 6.57 -21.65
C ASN A 110 2.31 6.09 -21.49
N HIS A 111 2.13 4.82 -21.16
CA HIS A 111 0.80 4.24 -20.89
C HIS A 111 0.81 3.59 -19.51
N PHE A 112 0.01 4.14 -18.60
CA PHE A 112 -0.14 3.64 -17.25
C PHE A 112 -1.43 2.85 -17.14
N ARG A 113 -1.33 1.59 -16.72
CA ARG A 113 -2.50 0.75 -16.46
C ARG A 113 -3.21 1.27 -15.21
N ILE A 114 -4.54 1.36 -15.31
CA ILE A 114 -5.42 1.64 -14.19
C ILE A 114 -6.27 0.37 -13.97
N THR A 115 -6.09 -0.25 -12.82
CA THR A 115 -6.86 -1.44 -12.41
C THR A 115 -8.17 -0.97 -11.80
N ALA A 116 -9.31 -1.39 -12.34
CA ALA A 116 -10.62 -1.10 -11.77
C ALA A 116 -11.18 -2.33 -11.05
N VAL A 117 -11.53 -2.16 -9.77
CA VAL A 117 -12.07 -3.23 -8.92
C VAL A 117 -13.22 -2.68 -8.10
N CYS A 118 -14.42 -3.25 -8.27
CA CYS A 118 -15.60 -2.89 -7.47
C CYS A 118 -15.85 -1.36 -7.39
N GLY A 119 -15.74 -0.69 -8.54
CA GLY A 119 -15.95 0.76 -8.70
C GLY A 119 -14.79 1.66 -8.25
N ASP A 120 -13.73 1.10 -7.66
CA ASP A 120 -12.52 1.84 -7.31
C ASP A 120 -11.44 1.66 -8.38
N PHE A 121 -10.55 2.65 -8.49
CA PHE A 121 -9.49 2.74 -9.49
C PHE A 121 -8.13 2.79 -8.81
N TYR A 122 -7.20 1.95 -9.28
CA TYR A 122 -5.86 1.82 -8.73
C TYR A 122 -4.81 2.12 -9.78
N ILE A 123 -3.89 3.03 -9.44
CA ILE A 123 -2.71 3.38 -10.26
C ILE A 123 -1.55 3.70 -9.33
N GLY A 124 -0.37 3.17 -9.63
CA GLY A 124 0.83 3.53 -8.88
C GLY A 124 0.78 3.20 -7.38
N GLY A 125 0.08 2.14 -6.98
CA GLY A 125 -0.16 1.78 -5.58
C GLY A 125 -1.18 2.65 -4.83
N ARG A 126 -1.85 3.60 -5.49
CA ARG A 126 -2.84 4.50 -4.90
C ARG A 126 -4.26 4.13 -5.34
N GLN A 127 -5.22 4.28 -4.42
CA GLN A 127 -6.65 4.06 -4.63
C GLN A 127 -7.40 5.39 -4.85
N PHE A 128 -8.33 5.37 -5.79
CA PHE A 128 -9.24 6.47 -6.14
C PHE A 128 -10.67 5.95 -6.27
N PHE A 129 -11.66 6.76 -5.88
CA PHE A 129 -13.09 6.37 -5.93
C PHE A 129 -13.76 6.66 -7.29
N SER A 130 -13.09 7.44 -8.14
CA SER A 130 -13.50 7.69 -9.52
C SER A 130 -12.29 8.03 -10.40
N LEU A 131 -12.42 7.85 -11.72
CA LEU A 131 -11.42 8.32 -12.69
C LEU A 131 -11.22 9.84 -12.60
N SER A 132 -12.29 10.58 -12.30
CA SER A 132 -12.21 12.03 -12.07
C SER A 132 -11.32 12.36 -10.86
N ASP A 133 -11.45 11.65 -9.73
CA ASP A 133 -10.58 11.88 -8.56
C ASP A 133 -9.11 11.58 -8.89
N LEU A 134 -8.86 10.53 -9.67
CA LEU A 134 -7.52 10.16 -10.15
C LEU A 134 -6.91 11.26 -11.02
N VAL A 135 -7.64 11.71 -12.05
CA VAL A 135 -7.19 12.78 -12.95
C VAL A 135 -6.98 14.08 -12.19
N GLY A 136 -7.91 14.46 -11.31
CA GLY A 136 -7.81 15.66 -10.49
C GLY A 136 -6.58 15.64 -9.58
N TYR A 137 -6.26 14.48 -9.00
CA TYR A 137 -5.08 14.28 -8.15
C TYR A 137 -3.76 14.48 -8.91
N TYR A 138 -3.59 13.84 -10.07
CA TYR A 138 -2.35 13.96 -10.85
C TYR A 138 -2.26 15.25 -11.70
N THR A 139 -3.34 16.04 -11.73
CA THR A 139 -3.34 17.41 -12.27
C THR A 139 -2.93 18.41 -11.19
N SER A 140 -3.39 18.22 -9.95
CA SER A 140 -3.32 19.28 -8.91
C SER A 140 -2.34 19.00 -7.78
N CYS A 141 -2.15 17.73 -7.40
CA CYS A 141 -1.53 17.37 -6.11
C CYS A 141 -0.23 16.60 -6.23
N SER A 142 -0.05 15.79 -7.27
CA SER A 142 1.10 14.89 -7.37
C SER A 142 1.56 14.73 -8.80
N ASP A 143 2.86 14.48 -8.97
CA ASP A 143 3.46 14.19 -10.25
C ASP A 143 3.30 12.70 -10.59
N LEU A 144 3.00 12.41 -11.85
CA LEU A 144 2.87 11.03 -12.34
C LEU A 144 4.25 10.41 -12.63
N LEU A 145 5.17 11.24 -13.13
CA LEU A 145 6.58 10.97 -13.36
C LEU A 145 7.39 12.11 -12.73
N LYS A 146 8.71 11.95 -12.51
CA LYS A 146 9.55 12.96 -11.82
C LYS A 146 9.39 14.36 -12.45
N ARG A 147 8.77 15.31 -11.71
CA ARG A 147 8.54 16.69 -12.18
C ARG A 147 7.64 16.78 -13.43
N GLU A 148 6.73 15.84 -13.60
CA GLU A 148 5.83 15.68 -14.75
C GLU A 148 4.39 15.41 -14.28
N ARG A 149 3.53 16.43 -14.40
CA ARG A 149 2.09 16.38 -14.07
C ARG A 149 1.21 16.21 -15.30
N LEU A 150 -0.04 15.86 -15.07
CA LEU A 150 -1.10 16.00 -16.07
C LEU A 150 -1.42 17.47 -16.27
N VAL A 151 -1.31 17.96 -17.50
CA VAL A 151 -1.48 19.40 -17.80
C VAL A 151 -2.61 19.62 -18.80
N ILE A 152 -2.54 18.98 -19.97
CA ILE A 152 -3.46 19.26 -21.07
C ILE A 152 -4.34 18.04 -21.37
N PRO A 153 -5.64 18.08 -21.05
CA PRO A 153 -6.55 17.02 -21.46
C PRO A 153 -6.75 17.05 -22.98
N VAL A 154 -6.67 15.88 -23.64
CA VAL A 154 -6.95 15.74 -25.08
C VAL A 154 -8.40 15.27 -25.24
N PRO A 155 -9.30 16.05 -25.87
CA PRO A 155 -10.71 15.68 -25.97
C PRO A 155 -10.96 14.52 -26.96
N PRO A 156 -11.98 13.68 -26.69
CA PRO A 156 -12.49 12.72 -27.67
C PRO A 156 -13.13 13.45 -28.88
N PRO A 157 -13.22 12.80 -30.04
CA PRO A 157 -13.79 13.43 -31.25
C PRO A 157 -15.31 13.59 -31.13
N GLU A 158 -15.95 12.72 -30.36
CA GLU A 158 -17.39 12.67 -30.12
C GLU A 158 -17.64 12.46 -28.62
N PRO A 159 -18.78 12.93 -28.09
CA PRO A 159 -19.14 12.68 -26.70
C PRO A 159 -19.28 11.18 -26.42
N VAL A 160 -18.51 10.68 -25.46
CA VAL A 160 -18.55 9.28 -25.04
C VAL A 160 -19.72 9.08 -24.07
N ASN A 161 -20.65 8.17 -24.38
CA ASN A 161 -21.78 7.83 -23.51
C ASN A 161 -21.82 6.31 -23.23
N ASP A 162 -20.88 5.86 -22.39
CA ASP A 162 -20.64 4.42 -22.14
C ASP A 162 -21.43 3.86 -20.94
N LYS A 163 -22.26 4.67 -20.27
CA LYS A 163 -22.91 4.22 -19.03
C LYS A 163 -24.09 3.30 -19.36
N LYS A 164 -23.84 1.99 -19.37
CA LYS A 164 -24.88 0.97 -19.45
C LYS A 164 -25.85 1.12 -18.28
N ARG A 165 -27.12 1.32 -18.61
CA ARG A 165 -28.23 1.45 -17.65
C ARG A 165 -29.06 0.20 -17.66
N ILE A 166 -29.47 -0.21 -16.47
CA ILE A 166 -30.28 -1.40 -16.26
C ILE A 166 -31.39 -1.10 -15.25
N VAL A 167 -32.47 -1.85 -15.30
CA VAL A 167 -33.64 -1.69 -14.42
C VAL A 167 -33.98 -3.01 -13.73
N ALA A 168 -34.31 -2.95 -12.43
CA ALA A 168 -34.76 -4.11 -11.67
C ALA A 168 -36.12 -4.61 -12.15
N ILE A 169 -36.19 -5.90 -12.47
CA ILE A 169 -37.44 -6.58 -12.81
C ILE A 169 -38.07 -7.29 -11.60
N LEU A 170 -37.27 -7.55 -10.56
CA LEU A 170 -37.68 -8.18 -9.30
C LEU A 170 -37.09 -7.44 -8.09
N PRO A 171 -37.76 -7.44 -6.93
CA PRO A 171 -37.21 -6.89 -5.70
C PRO A 171 -36.14 -7.80 -5.11
N TYR A 172 -35.26 -7.25 -4.29
CA TYR A 172 -34.19 -8.01 -3.68
C TYR A 172 -33.71 -7.42 -2.36
N THR A 173 -33.36 -8.29 -1.41
CA THR A 173 -32.83 -7.91 -0.10
C THR A 173 -31.40 -8.42 0.03
N LYS A 174 -30.47 -7.50 0.30
CA LYS A 174 -29.05 -7.82 0.49
C LYS A 174 -28.82 -8.80 1.64
N MET A 175 -27.76 -9.58 1.52
CA MET A 175 -27.27 -10.38 2.64
C MET A 175 -26.44 -9.55 3.63
N PRO A 176 -26.55 -9.82 4.94
CA PRO A 176 -25.69 -9.20 5.95
C PRO A 176 -24.20 -9.40 5.66
N ASP A 177 -23.40 -8.37 5.95
CA ASP A 177 -21.94 -8.35 5.81
C ASP A 177 -21.37 -8.54 4.39
N THR A 178 -22.22 -8.54 3.36
CA THR A 178 -21.82 -8.57 1.94
C THR A 178 -21.77 -7.17 1.33
N ASP A 179 -21.44 -7.06 0.04
CA ASP A 179 -21.52 -5.81 -0.74
C ASP A 179 -22.78 -5.75 -1.63
N GLU A 180 -23.76 -6.61 -1.39
CA GLU A 180 -25.01 -6.63 -2.16
C GLU A 180 -25.91 -5.43 -1.84
N LEU A 181 -26.71 -5.01 -2.83
CA LEU A 181 -27.69 -3.93 -2.66
C LEU A 181 -29.10 -4.46 -2.38
N THR A 182 -29.85 -3.75 -1.54
CA THR A 182 -31.31 -3.96 -1.40
C THR A 182 -32.01 -3.03 -2.38
N PHE A 183 -32.96 -3.55 -3.16
CA PHE A 183 -33.67 -2.77 -4.17
C PHE A 183 -35.09 -3.28 -4.43
N GLN A 184 -35.90 -2.44 -5.06
CA GLN A 184 -37.27 -2.74 -5.47
C GLN A 184 -37.34 -2.90 -6.99
N LYS A 185 -38.40 -3.57 -7.47
CA LYS A 185 -38.72 -3.61 -8.90
C LYS A 185 -38.87 -2.18 -9.43
N GLY A 186 -38.26 -1.89 -10.58
CA GLY A 186 -38.22 -0.57 -11.21
C GLY A 186 -37.03 0.30 -10.81
N ASP A 187 -36.21 -0.12 -9.83
CA ASP A 187 -34.99 0.61 -9.49
C ASP A 187 -34.01 0.59 -10.66
N ILE A 188 -33.42 1.75 -10.97
CA ILE A 188 -32.46 1.92 -12.07
C ILE A 188 -31.04 1.93 -11.52
N PHE A 189 -30.14 1.25 -12.22
CA PHE A 189 -28.72 1.20 -11.86
C PHE A 189 -27.82 1.58 -13.04
N PHE A 190 -26.66 2.15 -12.70
CA PHE A 190 -25.56 2.34 -13.63
C PHE A 190 -24.54 1.23 -13.43
N VAL A 191 -24.24 0.48 -14.49
CA VAL A 191 -23.26 -0.60 -14.43
C VAL A 191 -21.85 -0.02 -14.54
N HIS A 192 -20.98 -0.41 -13.59
CA HIS A 192 -19.55 -0.09 -13.64
C HIS A 192 -18.75 -1.24 -14.19
N ASN A 193 -18.93 -2.43 -13.61
CA ASN A 193 -18.15 -3.62 -13.96
C ASN A 193 -19.05 -4.86 -13.99
N ASP A 194 -18.79 -5.74 -14.96
CA ASP A 194 -19.26 -7.13 -14.91
C ASP A 194 -18.23 -7.94 -14.11
N MET A 195 -18.66 -8.51 -12.98
CA MET A 195 -17.80 -9.26 -12.07
C MET A 195 -17.66 -10.72 -12.49
N GLY A 196 -18.36 -11.15 -13.54
CA GLY A 196 -18.47 -12.55 -13.94
C GLY A 196 -19.49 -13.32 -13.09
N ASP A 197 -19.75 -14.57 -13.50
CA ASP A 197 -20.65 -15.52 -12.80
C ASP A 197 -22.04 -14.93 -12.47
N GLY A 198 -22.53 -14.03 -13.33
CA GLY A 198 -23.85 -13.41 -13.21
C GLY A 198 -23.93 -12.19 -12.29
N TRP A 199 -22.81 -11.70 -11.74
CA TRP A 199 -22.81 -10.55 -10.83
C TRP A 199 -22.32 -9.26 -11.50
N LEU A 200 -22.99 -8.16 -11.19
CA LEU A 200 -22.64 -6.83 -11.66
C LEU A 200 -22.32 -5.91 -10.47
N TRP A 201 -21.29 -5.07 -10.62
CA TRP A 201 -21.05 -3.94 -9.72
C TRP A 201 -21.72 -2.68 -10.27
N VAL A 202 -22.58 -2.06 -9.48
CA VAL A 202 -23.45 -0.98 -9.94
C VAL A 202 -23.56 0.16 -8.93
N THR A 203 -24.02 1.32 -9.39
CA THR A 203 -24.57 2.39 -8.53
C THR A 203 -26.08 2.44 -8.70
N ALA A 204 -26.81 2.35 -7.59
CA ALA A 204 -28.25 2.57 -7.57
C ALA A 204 -28.57 4.05 -7.77
N HIS A 205 -29.33 4.38 -8.82
CA HIS A 205 -29.70 5.77 -9.13
C HIS A 205 -30.51 6.41 -7.99
N ARG A 206 -31.41 5.64 -7.38
CA ARG A 206 -32.32 6.12 -6.34
C ARG A 206 -31.61 6.47 -5.04
N THR A 207 -30.66 5.64 -4.60
CA THR A 207 -30.02 5.79 -3.28
C THR A 207 -28.59 6.33 -3.35
N GLY A 208 -27.95 6.30 -4.53
CA GLY A 208 -26.53 6.59 -4.69
C GLY A 208 -25.61 5.49 -4.18
N GLU A 209 -26.14 4.43 -3.57
CA GLU A 209 -25.33 3.34 -3.03
C GLU A 209 -24.67 2.53 -4.13
N GLN A 210 -23.43 2.11 -3.89
CA GLN A 210 -22.68 1.20 -4.74
C GLN A 210 -22.66 -0.20 -4.15
N GLY A 211 -22.79 -1.21 -5.01
CA GLY A 211 -22.71 -2.60 -4.58
C GLY A 211 -23.02 -3.59 -5.69
N MET A 212 -23.20 -4.84 -5.28
CA MET A 212 -23.44 -5.97 -6.16
C MET A 212 -24.93 -6.22 -6.37
N ILE A 213 -25.28 -6.55 -7.61
CA ILE A 213 -26.59 -7.07 -7.97
C ILE A 213 -26.43 -8.25 -8.93
N PHE A 214 -27.44 -9.11 -8.99
CA PHE A 214 -27.43 -10.27 -9.89
C PHE A 214 -28.06 -9.93 -11.24
N ARG A 215 -27.39 -10.33 -12.32
CA ARG A 215 -27.75 -9.98 -13.71
C ARG A 215 -29.15 -10.43 -14.10
N GLU A 216 -29.62 -11.57 -13.60
CA GLU A 216 -30.96 -12.07 -13.91
C GLU A 216 -32.08 -11.33 -13.17
N LEU A 217 -31.77 -10.47 -12.19
CA LEU A 217 -32.75 -9.62 -11.51
C LEU A 217 -33.00 -8.29 -12.25
N VAL A 218 -32.31 -8.06 -13.37
CA VAL A 218 -32.30 -6.79 -14.09
C VAL A 218 -32.37 -6.97 -15.62
N GLU A 219 -32.86 -5.96 -16.31
CA GLU A 219 -32.86 -5.87 -17.77
C GLU A 219 -32.19 -4.59 -18.25
N ASP A 220 -31.73 -4.57 -19.51
CA ASP A 220 -31.12 -3.39 -20.11
C ASP A 220 -32.18 -2.30 -20.32
N LEU A 221 -31.93 -1.10 -19.79
CA LEU A 221 -32.86 0.03 -19.89
C LEU A 221 -32.69 0.70 -21.26
N ASP A 222 -33.81 1.01 -21.92
CA ASP A 222 -33.82 1.77 -23.18
C ASP A 222 -33.08 3.12 -22.99
N PRO A 223 -32.07 3.44 -23.82
CA PRO A 223 -31.33 4.70 -23.76
C PRO A 223 -32.19 5.96 -23.81
N GLY A 224 -33.40 5.88 -24.40
CA GLY A 224 -34.36 6.97 -24.47
C GLY A 224 -35.09 7.28 -23.14
N ILE A 225 -35.01 6.39 -22.15
CA ILE A 225 -35.67 6.58 -20.85
C ILE A 225 -34.77 7.37 -19.91
N ASP A 226 -35.31 8.49 -19.39
CA ASP A 226 -34.64 9.29 -18.36
C ASP A 226 -34.57 8.49 -17.04
N PRO A 227 -33.39 8.32 -16.44
CA PRO A 227 -33.24 7.52 -15.22
C PRO A 227 -33.91 8.16 -13.99
N ASN A 228 -34.24 9.45 -14.04
CA ASN A 228 -35.00 10.11 -12.98
C ASN A 228 -36.47 9.68 -12.92
N THR A 229 -36.95 8.90 -13.90
CA THR A 229 -38.27 8.26 -13.86
C THR A 229 -38.45 7.31 -12.67
N VAL A 230 -37.35 6.87 -12.04
CA VAL A 230 -37.40 6.12 -10.77
C VAL A 230 -38.03 6.95 -9.63
N PHE A 231 -38.03 8.27 -9.73
CA PHE A 231 -38.58 9.14 -8.70
C PHE A 231 -40.05 9.49 -8.99
N PRO A 232 -40.95 9.29 -8.01
CA PRO A 232 -42.38 9.52 -8.22
C PRO A 232 -42.73 10.99 -8.47
N TRP A 233 -41.88 11.92 -8.05
CA TRP A 233 -42.05 13.37 -8.27
C TRP A 233 -41.49 13.86 -9.61
N PHE A 234 -40.92 12.97 -10.42
CA PHE A 234 -40.35 13.31 -11.73
C PHE A 234 -41.33 13.02 -12.86
N HIS A 235 -41.54 14.01 -13.72
CA HIS A 235 -42.48 13.97 -14.83
C HIS A 235 -41.72 14.15 -16.15
N PRO A 236 -41.33 13.06 -16.84
CA PRO A 236 -40.43 13.10 -18.00
C PRO A 236 -41.05 13.76 -19.24
N ASN A 237 -42.37 13.61 -19.42
CA ASN A 237 -43.09 14.05 -20.62
C ASN A 237 -44.11 15.17 -20.33
N CYS A 238 -44.15 15.68 -19.10
CA CYS A 238 -45.09 16.74 -18.74
C CYS A 238 -44.75 18.01 -19.54
N THR A 239 -45.73 18.86 -19.82
CA THR A 239 -45.54 20.23 -20.37
C THR A 239 -45.63 21.30 -19.28
N LYS A 240 -45.11 22.51 -19.53
CA LYS A 240 -45.10 23.59 -18.52
C LYS A 240 -46.50 23.90 -18.00
N ASN A 241 -47.50 23.87 -18.88
CA ASN A 241 -48.89 24.17 -18.51
C ASN A 241 -49.50 23.02 -17.70
N GLU A 242 -49.25 21.76 -18.09
CA GLU A 242 -49.68 20.59 -17.31
C GLU A 242 -49.06 20.58 -15.91
N ALA A 243 -47.79 20.93 -15.78
CA ALA A 243 -47.12 21.04 -14.48
C ALA A 243 -47.81 22.07 -13.58
N VAL A 244 -48.23 23.19 -14.15
CA VAL A 244 -48.96 24.24 -13.43
C VAL A 244 -50.32 23.71 -12.97
N ASP A 245 -51.10 23.11 -13.86
CA ASP A 245 -52.43 22.58 -13.56
C ASP A 245 -52.38 21.49 -12.48
N MET A 246 -51.39 20.60 -12.55
CA MET A 246 -51.17 19.54 -11.55
C MET A 246 -50.85 20.12 -10.16
N LEU A 247 -50.04 21.18 -10.10
CA LEU A 247 -49.67 21.84 -8.84
C LEU A 247 -50.80 22.67 -8.24
N VAL A 248 -51.61 23.34 -9.07
CA VAL A 248 -52.82 24.03 -8.62
C VAL A 248 -53.79 23.02 -8.01
N LYS A 249 -53.99 21.87 -8.66
CA LYS A 249 -54.85 20.80 -8.16
C LYS A 249 -54.32 20.17 -6.86
N ALA A 250 -53.00 20.04 -6.71
CA ALA A 250 -52.37 19.46 -5.53
C ALA A 250 -52.30 20.41 -4.31
N GLY A 251 -52.44 21.73 -4.52
CA GLY A 251 -52.48 22.74 -3.46
C GLY A 251 -51.10 23.24 -2.98
N PRO A 252 -51.05 24.26 -2.11
CA PRO A 252 -49.80 24.89 -1.66
C PRO A 252 -48.85 23.92 -0.95
N GLY A 253 -47.54 24.11 -1.14
CA GLY A 253 -46.50 23.21 -0.64
C GLY A 253 -46.21 22.02 -1.58
N SER A 254 -46.95 21.87 -2.69
CA SER A 254 -46.73 20.81 -3.66
C SER A 254 -45.58 21.14 -4.63
N PHE A 255 -44.86 20.11 -5.09
CA PHE A 255 -43.76 20.28 -6.04
C PHE A 255 -43.67 19.13 -7.06
N LEU A 256 -43.04 19.40 -8.20
CA LEU A 256 -42.63 18.37 -9.18
C LEU A 256 -41.38 18.81 -9.95
N VAL A 257 -40.68 17.85 -10.53
CA VAL A 257 -39.52 18.12 -11.40
C VAL A 257 -39.77 17.54 -12.78
N ARG A 258 -39.26 18.23 -13.79
CA ARG A 258 -39.42 17.89 -15.20
C ARG A 258 -38.18 18.32 -16.01
N PRO A 259 -37.96 17.75 -17.21
CA PRO A 259 -37.01 18.31 -18.17
C PRO A 259 -37.32 19.78 -18.52
N SER A 260 -36.28 20.56 -18.76
CA SER A 260 -36.39 21.98 -19.14
C SER A 260 -36.71 22.12 -20.64
N ASP A 261 -37.77 22.85 -20.97
CA ASP A 261 -38.14 23.16 -22.36
C ASP A 261 -37.14 24.11 -23.03
N ASN A 262 -36.52 24.99 -22.24
CA ASN A 262 -35.67 26.09 -22.72
C ASN A 262 -34.17 25.75 -22.72
N SER A 263 -33.78 24.64 -22.08
CA SER A 263 -32.37 24.27 -21.90
C SER A 263 -32.25 22.76 -21.95
N PRO A 264 -32.00 22.17 -23.14
CA PRO A 264 -31.89 20.73 -23.31
C PRO A 264 -30.84 20.13 -22.36
N GLY A 265 -31.25 19.11 -21.58
CA GLY A 265 -30.39 18.44 -20.59
C GLY A 265 -30.48 19.00 -19.16
N ASP A 266 -31.05 20.19 -18.97
CA ASP A 266 -31.36 20.77 -17.66
C ASP A 266 -32.76 20.38 -17.19
N TYR A 267 -33.03 20.60 -15.90
CA TYR A 267 -34.32 20.32 -15.28
C TYR A 267 -34.93 21.58 -14.68
N SER A 268 -36.25 21.55 -14.50
CA SER A 268 -37.00 22.60 -13.83
C SER A 268 -37.80 22.02 -12.67
N LEU A 269 -37.54 22.52 -11.46
CA LEU A 269 -38.35 22.26 -10.28
C LEU A 269 -39.46 23.30 -10.20
N PHE A 270 -40.70 22.83 -10.19
CA PHE A 270 -41.87 23.67 -9.99
C PHE A 270 -42.37 23.48 -8.56
N PHE A 271 -42.65 24.57 -7.87
CA PHE A 271 -43.04 24.56 -6.46
C PHE A 271 -44.17 25.57 -6.22
N HIS A 272 -45.23 25.13 -5.55
CA HIS A 272 -46.40 25.94 -5.26
C HIS A 272 -46.26 26.63 -3.90
N ILE A 273 -46.05 27.96 -3.90
CA ILE A 273 -45.85 28.80 -2.71
C ILE A 273 -46.87 29.94 -2.72
N ASN A 274 -47.56 30.17 -1.60
CA ASN A 274 -48.46 31.34 -1.42
C ASN A 274 -49.46 31.54 -2.58
N ASN A 275 -50.07 30.45 -3.06
CA ASN A 275 -51.00 30.45 -4.20
C ASN A 275 -50.37 30.88 -5.55
N GLN A 276 -49.04 30.82 -5.67
CA GLN A 276 -48.28 31.07 -6.89
C GLN A 276 -47.30 29.92 -7.17
N ILE A 277 -47.04 29.63 -8.45
CA ILE A 277 -46.09 28.59 -8.84
C ILE A 277 -44.76 29.23 -9.22
N GLN A 278 -43.74 28.94 -8.42
CA GLN A 278 -42.36 29.33 -8.69
C GLN A 278 -41.60 28.22 -9.41
N ARG A 279 -40.67 28.63 -10.26
CA ARG A 279 -39.87 27.74 -11.10
C ARG A 279 -38.40 27.95 -10.79
N PHE A 280 -37.71 26.88 -10.44
CA PHE A 280 -36.29 26.87 -10.15
C PHE A 280 -35.55 26.04 -11.21
N ARG A 281 -34.49 26.62 -11.78
CA ARG A 281 -33.63 25.92 -12.72
C ARG A 281 -32.67 25.01 -11.97
N ILE A 282 -32.55 23.77 -12.44
CA ILE A 282 -31.53 22.83 -12.01
C ILE A 282 -30.64 22.54 -13.21
N GLU A 283 -29.39 23.01 -13.16
CA GLU A 283 -28.42 22.84 -14.25
C GLU A 283 -27.72 21.49 -14.12
N LYS A 284 -27.59 20.74 -15.23
CA LYS A 284 -26.82 19.49 -15.24
C LYS A 284 -25.41 19.75 -15.76
N LYS A 285 -24.38 19.56 -14.93
CA LYS A 285 -22.96 19.68 -15.31
C LYS A 285 -22.24 18.35 -15.10
N GLY A 286 -22.06 17.59 -16.17
CA GLY A 286 -21.48 16.25 -16.13
C GLY A 286 -22.34 15.29 -15.30
N VAL A 287 -21.76 14.76 -14.21
CA VAL A 287 -22.44 13.87 -13.25
C VAL A 287 -23.11 14.61 -12.08
N ARG A 288 -22.99 15.94 -12.00
CA ARG A 288 -23.52 16.76 -10.90
C ARG A 288 -24.68 17.66 -11.33
N TYR A 289 -25.48 18.04 -10.35
CA TYR A 289 -26.63 18.94 -10.49
C TYR A 289 -26.37 20.23 -9.73
N LEU A 290 -26.58 21.39 -10.36
CA LEU A 290 -26.43 22.71 -9.76
C LEU A 290 -27.79 23.35 -9.51
N MET A 291 -27.99 23.87 -8.31
CA MET A 291 -29.14 24.71 -7.99
C MET A 291 -28.78 25.70 -6.88
N GLY A 292 -29.06 26.99 -7.08
CA GLY A 292 -28.79 28.05 -6.09
C GLY A 292 -27.32 28.16 -5.67
N GLY A 293 -26.38 27.93 -6.58
CA GLY A 293 -24.93 27.96 -6.31
C GLY A 293 -24.36 26.73 -5.59
N ARG A 294 -25.18 25.70 -5.35
CA ARG A 294 -24.78 24.44 -4.68
C ARG A 294 -24.67 23.29 -5.67
N ASN A 295 -23.82 22.31 -5.36
CA ASN A 295 -23.60 21.09 -6.14
C ASN A 295 -24.26 19.89 -5.45
N PHE A 296 -24.91 19.03 -6.24
CA PHE A 296 -25.60 17.82 -5.79
C PHE A 296 -25.25 16.61 -6.65
N GLU A 297 -25.28 15.41 -6.07
CA GLU A 297 -24.94 14.14 -6.74
C GLU A 297 -26.08 13.60 -7.60
N CYS A 298 -27.33 13.82 -7.22
CA CYS A 298 -28.52 13.44 -7.98
C CYS A 298 -29.67 14.44 -7.74
N LEU A 299 -30.72 14.40 -8.56
CA LEU A 299 -31.90 15.25 -8.38
C LEU A 299 -32.58 15.00 -7.01
N ASP A 300 -32.59 13.77 -6.50
CA ASP A 300 -33.19 13.49 -5.18
C ASP A 300 -32.42 14.15 -4.04
N ALA A 301 -31.10 14.31 -4.17
CA ALA A 301 -30.30 15.09 -3.21
C ALA A 301 -30.71 16.57 -3.20
N VAL A 302 -31.03 17.14 -4.37
CA VAL A 302 -31.59 18.50 -4.48
C VAL A 302 -32.91 18.58 -3.71
N ILE A 303 -33.83 17.65 -3.97
CA ILE A 303 -35.15 17.61 -3.34
C ILE A 303 -35.05 17.40 -1.82
N ASN A 304 -34.27 16.43 -1.37
CA ASN A 304 -34.11 16.12 0.05
C ASN A 304 -33.45 17.26 0.82
N ARG A 305 -32.57 18.04 0.18
CA ARG A 305 -32.01 19.26 0.76
C ARG A 305 -33.10 20.30 1.00
N TYR A 306 -33.88 20.63 -0.03
CA TYR A 306 -34.91 21.67 0.05
C TYR A 306 -36.21 21.23 0.73
N ARG A 307 -36.35 19.94 1.06
CA ARG A 307 -37.32 19.45 2.03
C ARG A 307 -36.97 19.82 3.48
N LYS A 308 -35.67 19.91 3.79
CA LYS A 308 -35.16 20.20 5.14
C LYS A 308 -34.79 21.67 5.32
N GLU A 309 -34.29 22.30 4.25
CA GLU A 309 -33.87 23.69 4.23
C GLU A 309 -34.79 24.54 3.37
N GLN A 310 -34.88 25.81 3.73
CA GLN A 310 -35.71 26.77 3.00
C GLN A 310 -35.18 26.95 1.58
N ILE A 311 -36.05 26.73 0.59
CA ILE A 311 -35.78 27.03 -0.83
C ILE A 311 -36.05 28.51 -1.15
N VAL A 312 -37.05 29.06 -0.47
CA VAL A 312 -37.46 30.46 -0.45
C VAL A 312 -37.74 30.79 1.01
N GLU A 313 -37.57 32.05 1.40
CA GLU A 313 -37.77 32.51 2.78
C GLU A 313 -39.08 31.97 3.38
N GLY A 314 -38.94 31.22 4.49
CA GLY A 314 -40.07 30.61 5.21
C GLY A 314 -40.69 29.36 4.57
N HIS A 315 -40.19 28.84 3.45
CA HIS A 315 -40.82 27.74 2.72
C HIS A 315 -39.85 26.59 2.39
N THR A 316 -40.30 25.36 2.64
CA THR A 316 -39.63 24.09 2.31
C THR A 316 -40.48 23.26 1.36
N LEU A 317 -39.87 22.37 0.58
CA LEU A 317 -40.60 21.41 -0.25
C LEU A 317 -41.39 20.44 0.64
N ASN A 318 -42.72 20.36 0.47
CA ASN A 318 -43.55 19.52 1.31
C ASN A 318 -44.04 18.27 0.54
N HIS A 319 -45.01 18.45 -0.37
CA HIS A 319 -45.74 17.33 -0.96
C HIS A 319 -45.36 17.08 -2.43
N PRO A 320 -44.81 15.91 -2.79
CA PRO A 320 -44.54 15.61 -4.19
C PRO A 320 -45.85 15.38 -4.97
N VAL A 321 -45.95 15.95 -6.16
CA VAL A 321 -46.98 15.54 -7.13
C VAL A 321 -46.51 14.25 -7.79
N VAL A 322 -47.22 13.16 -7.51
CA VAL A 322 -46.87 11.84 -8.00
C VAL A 322 -47.23 11.72 -9.48
N ASN A 323 -46.25 11.35 -10.31
CA ASN A 323 -46.48 10.92 -11.67
C ASN A 323 -47.12 9.53 -11.64
N GLY A 324 -48.37 9.43 -12.09
CA GLY A 324 -49.13 8.17 -12.13
C GLY A 324 -48.51 7.09 -13.03
N ALA A 325 -47.44 7.41 -13.76
CA ALA A 325 -46.63 6.44 -14.47
C ALA A 325 -45.51 5.87 -13.56
N GLN A 326 -45.87 4.97 -12.64
CA GLN A 326 -45.05 3.75 -12.62
C GLN A 326 -45.36 3.05 -13.94
N PRO A 327 -44.39 2.51 -14.69
CA PRO A 327 -44.73 1.57 -15.73
C PRO A 327 -45.43 0.40 -15.03
N GLU A 328 -46.76 0.39 -15.09
CA GLU A 328 -47.56 -0.82 -14.92
C GLU A 328 -47.16 -1.75 -16.08
N PHE A 329 -46.01 -2.40 -15.95
CA PHE A 329 -45.81 -3.70 -16.57
C PHE A 329 -46.79 -4.63 -15.88
N ASN A 330 -48.04 -4.61 -16.36
CA ASN A 330 -49.05 -5.60 -16.05
C ASN A 330 -48.42 -6.97 -16.34
N ALA A 331 -48.13 -7.70 -15.28
CA ALA A 331 -47.60 -9.04 -15.38
C ALA A 331 -48.69 -9.94 -16.01
N PRO A 332 -48.38 -10.73 -17.05
CA PRO A 332 -49.12 -11.95 -17.28
C PRO A 332 -49.06 -12.81 -16.00
N PRO A 333 -50.13 -13.54 -15.65
CA PRO A 333 -50.22 -14.32 -14.41
C PRO A 333 -49.29 -15.57 -14.35
N SER A 334 -48.11 -15.56 -14.96
CA SER A 334 -47.15 -16.68 -15.00
C SER A 334 -45.81 -16.43 -14.28
N MET A 335 -45.63 -15.29 -13.59
CA MET A 335 -44.31 -14.87 -13.06
C MET A 335 -43.82 -15.55 -11.76
N SER A 336 -44.61 -16.41 -11.10
CA SER A 336 -44.14 -17.08 -9.86
C SER A 336 -43.01 -18.08 -10.12
N ALA A 337 -43.14 -18.94 -11.14
CA ALA A 337 -42.16 -19.98 -11.44
C ALA A 337 -40.85 -19.41 -12.01
N ALA A 338 -40.94 -18.34 -12.82
CA ALA A 338 -39.77 -17.67 -13.38
C ALA A 338 -38.97 -16.92 -12.29
N ALA A 339 -39.64 -16.19 -11.40
CA ALA A 339 -39.00 -15.52 -10.28
C ALA A 339 -38.34 -16.53 -9.31
N GLU A 340 -39.02 -17.64 -8.99
CA GLU A 340 -38.46 -18.71 -8.18
C GLU A 340 -37.19 -19.33 -8.80
N LYS A 341 -37.18 -19.53 -10.12
CA LYS A 341 -36.00 -20.02 -10.85
C LYS A 341 -34.83 -19.04 -10.77
N ILE A 342 -35.08 -17.73 -10.89
CA ILE A 342 -34.03 -16.70 -10.77
C ILE A 342 -33.45 -16.69 -9.34
N TYR A 343 -34.29 -16.72 -8.30
CA TYR A 343 -33.81 -16.80 -6.92
C TYR A 343 -33.11 -18.13 -6.59
N ALA A 344 -33.52 -19.24 -7.21
CA ALA A 344 -32.82 -20.52 -7.09
C ALA A 344 -31.43 -20.44 -7.73
N THR A 345 -31.33 -19.90 -8.95
CA THR A 345 -30.05 -19.68 -9.65
C THR A 345 -29.14 -18.75 -8.86
N LEU A 346 -29.68 -17.70 -8.24
CA LEU A 346 -28.95 -16.81 -7.33
C LEU A 346 -28.38 -17.58 -6.13
N ARG A 347 -29.18 -18.45 -5.49
CA ARG A 347 -28.71 -19.27 -4.35
C ARG A 347 -27.62 -20.25 -4.78
N GLU A 348 -27.77 -20.91 -5.92
CA GLU A 348 -26.76 -21.81 -6.47
C GLU A 348 -25.46 -21.07 -6.83
N CYS A 349 -25.55 -19.88 -7.45
CA CYS A 349 -24.39 -19.05 -7.74
C CYS A 349 -23.67 -18.62 -6.45
N ARG A 350 -24.42 -18.35 -5.38
CA ARG A 350 -23.85 -18.02 -4.06
C ARG A 350 -23.16 -19.19 -3.40
N ASP A 351 -23.75 -20.37 -3.43
CA ASP A 351 -23.12 -21.57 -2.87
C ASP A 351 -21.85 -21.91 -3.63
N GLN A 352 -21.83 -21.63 -4.94
CA GLN A 352 -20.61 -21.71 -5.75
C GLN A 352 -19.58 -20.63 -5.37
N ILE A 353 -19.95 -19.38 -5.11
CA ILE A 353 -19.02 -18.31 -4.67
C ILE A 353 -18.52 -18.53 -3.23
N GLY A 354 -19.36 -19.06 -2.35
CA GLY A 354 -19.03 -19.35 -0.95
C GLY A 354 -18.13 -20.57 -0.76
N GLN A 355 -18.14 -21.51 -1.70
CA GLN A 355 -17.30 -22.72 -1.67
C GLN A 355 -16.15 -22.71 -2.70
N LYS A 356 -16.26 -21.96 -3.80
CA LYS A 356 -15.17 -21.77 -4.77
C LYS A 356 -14.54 -20.40 -4.56
N LYS A 357 -13.34 -20.44 -3.97
CA LYS A 357 -12.18 -19.60 -4.28
C LYS A 357 -12.47 -18.62 -5.42
N ILE A 358 -12.38 -17.31 -5.16
CA ILE A 358 -12.09 -16.33 -6.22
C ILE A 358 -11.05 -17.00 -7.14
N LYS A 359 -11.36 -17.19 -8.42
CA LYS A 359 -10.46 -17.90 -9.34
C LYS A 359 -9.07 -17.26 -9.22
N GLY A 360 -8.03 -18.08 -9.10
CA GLY A 360 -6.66 -17.58 -8.95
C GLY A 360 -6.17 -17.30 -7.52
N ILE A 361 -6.95 -17.53 -6.45
CA ILE A 361 -6.36 -17.45 -5.08
C ILE A 361 -5.27 -18.52 -4.91
N LYS A 362 -4.03 -18.08 -4.72
CA LYS A 362 -2.91 -18.94 -4.33
C LYS A 362 -2.78 -19.11 -2.81
N HIS A 363 -3.06 -18.06 -2.05
CA HIS A 363 -2.97 -18.08 -0.59
C HIS A 363 -3.92 -17.05 0.01
N HIS A 364 -4.43 -17.30 1.21
CA HIS A 364 -5.36 -16.39 1.89
C HIS A 364 -5.33 -16.59 3.39
N GLY A 365 -5.75 -15.58 4.15
CA GLY A 365 -5.79 -15.66 5.61
C GLY A 365 -5.83 -14.29 6.26
N TYR A 366 -5.83 -14.27 7.59
CA TYR A 366 -5.80 -13.01 8.33
C TYR A 366 -4.37 -12.52 8.55
N LEU A 367 -4.16 -11.23 8.31
CA LEU A 367 -2.94 -10.50 8.69
C LEU A 367 -3.33 -9.20 9.39
N MET A 368 -2.42 -8.69 10.22
CA MET A 368 -2.51 -7.36 10.79
C MET A 368 -1.86 -6.37 9.83
N LYS A 369 -2.60 -5.38 9.32
CA LYS A 369 -2.04 -4.26 8.54
C LYS A 369 -1.92 -3.02 9.41
N LYS A 370 -0.78 -2.32 9.33
CA LYS A 370 -0.66 -0.98 9.91
C LYS A 370 -1.43 0.04 9.06
N SER A 371 -2.26 0.84 9.71
CA SER A 371 -3.03 1.91 9.08
C SER A 371 -2.18 3.13 8.84
N ASP A 372 -2.23 3.65 7.62
CA ASP A 372 -1.47 4.84 7.21
C ASP A 372 -2.05 6.12 7.85
N LYS A 373 -3.34 6.12 8.23
CA LYS A 373 -4.04 7.30 8.78
C LYS A 373 -3.81 7.53 10.27
N ASN A 374 -3.68 6.46 11.05
CA ASN A 374 -3.66 6.55 12.51
C ASN A 374 -2.62 5.64 13.18
N ALA A 375 -1.71 5.05 12.38
CA ALA A 375 -0.67 4.14 12.82
C ALA A 375 -1.12 2.90 13.62
N LYS A 376 -2.44 2.64 13.72
CA LYS A 376 -3.01 1.49 14.42
C LYS A 376 -2.95 0.24 13.55
N TRP A 377 -2.76 -0.91 14.19
CA TRP A 377 -2.83 -2.20 13.53
C TRP A 377 -4.29 -2.67 13.45
N LYS A 378 -4.74 -3.07 12.26
CA LYS A 378 -6.08 -3.63 12.04
C LYS A 378 -5.96 -5.04 11.45
N GLN A 379 -6.73 -5.97 11.99
CA GLN A 379 -6.86 -7.30 11.39
C GLN A 379 -7.73 -7.21 10.14
N LEU A 380 -7.22 -7.73 9.03
CA LEU A 380 -7.90 -7.77 7.75
C LEU A 380 -7.71 -9.16 7.14
N TYR A 381 -8.64 -9.55 6.28
CA TYR A 381 -8.53 -10.78 5.50
C TYR A 381 -7.79 -10.49 4.19
N PHE A 382 -6.70 -11.18 3.94
CA PHE A 382 -5.87 -11.03 2.75
C PHE A 382 -6.07 -12.22 1.81
N ALA A 383 -6.05 -11.95 0.51
CA ALA A 383 -6.08 -12.96 -0.54
C ALA A 383 -5.08 -12.60 -1.64
N LEU A 384 -4.15 -13.51 -1.91
CA LEU A 384 -3.17 -13.43 -2.99
C LEU A 384 -3.79 -14.03 -4.26
N LEU A 385 -4.14 -13.17 -5.21
CA LEU A 385 -4.81 -13.50 -6.46
C LEU A 385 -3.80 -13.52 -7.61
N VAL A 386 -3.76 -14.61 -8.37
CA VAL A 386 -2.93 -14.79 -9.56
C VAL A 386 -3.83 -15.13 -10.74
N GLU A 387 -3.99 -14.19 -11.66
CA GLU A 387 -4.82 -14.31 -12.86
C GLU A 387 -3.97 -14.03 -14.11
N GLY A 388 -3.47 -15.10 -14.74
CA GLY A 388 -2.59 -14.97 -15.90
C GLY A 388 -1.25 -14.32 -15.54
N THR A 389 -1.01 -13.12 -16.07
CA THR A 389 0.20 -12.32 -15.76
C THR A 389 0.02 -11.33 -14.63
N GLU A 390 -1.21 -11.17 -14.12
CA GLU A 390 -1.53 -10.22 -13.06
C GLU A 390 -1.54 -10.92 -11.71
N THR A 391 -0.77 -10.38 -10.77
CA THR A 391 -0.72 -10.89 -9.40
C THR A 391 -0.98 -9.75 -8.43
N HIS A 392 -2.04 -9.87 -7.65
CA HIS A 392 -2.46 -8.84 -6.70
C HIS A 392 -2.63 -9.44 -5.31
N LEU A 393 -2.21 -8.70 -4.28
CA LEU A 393 -2.55 -8.99 -2.89
C LEU A 393 -3.70 -8.07 -2.46
N CYS A 394 -4.91 -8.60 -2.43
CA CYS A 394 -6.11 -7.87 -2.02
C CYS A 394 -6.39 -8.07 -0.53
N PHE A 395 -6.90 -7.04 0.13
CA PHE A 395 -7.30 -7.14 1.54
C PHE A 395 -8.70 -6.58 1.80
N TYR A 396 -9.43 -7.25 2.69
CA TYR A 396 -10.85 -7.08 2.94
C TYR A 396 -11.10 -6.91 4.44
N ASP A 397 -12.21 -6.26 4.81
CA ASP A 397 -12.64 -6.22 6.21
C ASP A 397 -12.97 -7.63 6.74
N ASN A 398 -13.52 -8.50 5.90
CA ASN A 398 -13.83 -9.88 6.20
C ASN A 398 -13.93 -10.70 4.89
N PRO A 399 -13.89 -12.04 4.92
CA PRO A 399 -13.89 -12.87 3.72
C PRO A 399 -15.19 -12.89 2.91
N LYS A 400 -16.31 -12.37 3.44
CA LYS A 400 -17.60 -12.27 2.71
C LYS A 400 -17.69 -11.02 1.84
N LYS A 401 -16.78 -10.07 2.03
CA LYS A 401 -16.69 -8.84 1.23
C LYS A 401 -16.09 -9.15 -0.13
N THR A 402 -16.69 -8.58 -1.17
CA THR A 402 -16.21 -8.68 -2.56
C THR A 402 -15.44 -7.42 -2.96
N LYS A 403 -15.79 -6.26 -2.39
CA LYS A 403 -15.01 -5.04 -2.57
C LYS A 403 -13.78 -5.07 -1.65
N PRO A 404 -12.56 -5.10 -2.20
CA PRO A 404 -11.36 -4.98 -1.38
C PRO A 404 -11.29 -3.58 -0.77
N LYS A 405 -10.73 -3.46 0.44
CA LYS A 405 -10.36 -2.15 0.99
C LYS A 405 -9.18 -1.54 0.25
N GLY A 406 -8.35 -2.39 -0.33
CA GLY A 406 -7.21 -2.02 -1.14
C GLY A 406 -6.55 -3.26 -1.73
N LEU A 407 -5.67 -3.03 -2.67
CA LEU A 407 -4.89 -4.04 -3.36
C LEU A 407 -3.45 -3.56 -3.50
N ILE A 408 -2.52 -4.51 -3.57
CA ILE A 408 -1.11 -4.27 -3.83
C ILE A 408 -0.74 -5.04 -5.10
N ASP A 409 -0.17 -4.36 -6.10
CA ASP A 409 0.31 -5.01 -7.33
C ASP A 409 1.65 -5.71 -7.05
N MET A 410 1.63 -7.04 -7.04
CA MET A 410 2.81 -7.84 -6.73
C MET A 410 3.85 -7.82 -7.85
N SER A 411 3.45 -7.47 -9.08
CA SER A 411 4.34 -7.40 -10.25
C SER A 411 5.35 -6.25 -10.19
N CYS A 412 5.17 -5.33 -9.25
CA CYS A 412 6.12 -4.25 -8.94
C CYS A 412 6.38 -4.12 -7.42
N ALA A 413 6.05 -5.17 -6.66
CA ALA A 413 6.25 -5.20 -5.22
C ALA A 413 7.48 -6.01 -4.81
N TYR A 414 8.06 -5.57 -3.72
CA TYR A 414 9.25 -6.15 -3.10
C TYR A 414 8.95 -6.47 -1.64
N LEU A 415 9.35 -7.66 -1.20
CA LEU A 415 9.14 -8.12 0.16
C LEU A 415 10.41 -7.91 0.98
N TYR A 416 10.28 -7.28 2.14
CA TYR A 416 11.38 -7.08 3.08
C TYR A 416 11.01 -7.60 4.46
N GLN A 417 11.98 -8.23 5.11
CA GLN A 417 11.90 -8.54 6.53
C GLN A 417 11.91 -7.24 7.33
N VAL A 418 11.19 -7.22 8.46
CA VAL A 418 11.17 -6.11 9.40
C VAL A 418 11.54 -6.65 10.77
N HIS A 419 12.57 -6.06 11.37
CA HIS A 419 12.98 -6.38 12.72
C HIS A 419 11.90 -5.96 13.72
N GLU A 420 11.70 -6.76 14.77
CA GLU A 420 10.65 -6.53 15.76
C GLU A 420 10.78 -5.18 16.46
N SER A 421 12.00 -4.64 16.56
CA SER A 421 12.26 -3.36 17.21
C SER A 421 11.67 -2.17 16.45
N LEU A 422 11.40 -2.27 15.14
CA LEU A 422 10.84 -1.16 14.36
C LEU A 422 9.45 -0.77 14.89
N TRP A 423 8.63 -1.78 15.20
CA TRP A 423 7.23 -1.62 15.62
C TRP A 423 6.93 -2.16 17.02
N GLU A 424 7.95 -2.64 17.74
CA GLU A 424 7.81 -3.33 19.02
C GLU A 424 6.82 -4.51 18.90
N ARG A 425 6.92 -5.24 17.79
CA ARG A 425 5.98 -6.31 17.43
C ARG A 425 6.70 -7.40 16.61
N PRO A 426 6.61 -8.68 17.01
CA PRO A 426 7.25 -9.78 16.28
C PRO A 426 6.50 -10.10 14.98
N LEU A 427 7.12 -10.94 14.13
CA LEU A 427 6.52 -11.47 12.89
C LEU A 427 6.06 -10.38 11.91
N CYS A 428 6.73 -9.23 11.94
CA CYS A 428 6.50 -8.13 11.02
C CYS A 428 7.25 -8.35 9.70
N PHE A 429 6.65 -7.89 8.62
CA PHE A 429 7.27 -7.79 7.31
C PHE A 429 6.66 -6.60 6.57
N GLN A 430 7.30 -6.15 5.50
CA GLN A 430 6.78 -5.05 4.69
C GLN A 430 6.82 -5.38 3.22
N ILE A 431 5.83 -4.87 2.52
CA ILE A 431 5.73 -4.93 1.06
C ILE A 431 5.93 -3.50 0.54
N VAL A 432 6.92 -3.30 -0.31
CA VAL A 432 7.24 -2.03 -0.93
C VAL A 432 6.89 -2.13 -2.40
N GLU A 433 5.81 -1.46 -2.81
CA GLU A 433 5.34 -1.41 -4.20
C GLU A 433 5.93 -0.17 -4.88
N ARG A 434 6.66 -0.41 -5.98
CA ARG A 434 7.33 0.64 -6.78
C ARG A 434 6.75 0.66 -8.19
N ALA A 435 5.45 0.92 -8.27
CA ALA A 435 4.71 0.94 -9.54
C ALA A 435 5.05 2.18 -10.42
N LEU A 436 5.50 3.28 -9.81
CA LEU A 436 5.93 4.49 -10.51
C LEU A 436 7.36 4.85 -10.09
N PRO A 437 8.21 5.39 -10.99
CA PRO A 437 9.65 5.60 -10.71
C PRO A 437 9.98 6.48 -9.50
N CYS A 438 9.02 7.30 -9.05
CA CYS A 438 9.21 8.26 -7.95
C CYS A 438 8.25 8.04 -6.79
N LEU A 439 7.42 7.00 -6.84
CA LEU A 439 6.44 6.71 -5.80
C LEU A 439 6.61 5.27 -5.35
N ALA A 440 6.94 5.11 -4.07
CA ALA A 440 6.91 3.84 -3.39
C ALA A 440 5.79 3.85 -2.34
N THR A 441 4.94 2.84 -2.37
CA THR A 441 3.92 2.60 -1.34
C THR A 441 4.41 1.48 -0.44
N VAL A 442 4.49 1.74 0.87
CA VAL A 442 4.95 0.77 1.86
C VAL A 442 3.77 0.26 2.66
N SER A 443 3.58 -1.05 2.67
CA SER A 443 2.57 -1.74 3.48
C SER A 443 3.25 -2.57 4.57
N PHE A 444 3.09 -2.16 5.83
CA PHE A 444 3.56 -2.91 6.98
C PHE A 444 2.51 -3.95 7.41
N LEU A 445 2.94 -5.21 7.47
CA LEU A 445 2.12 -6.37 7.76
C LEU A 445 2.72 -7.18 8.92
N CYS A 446 1.86 -7.87 9.65
CA CYS A 446 2.26 -8.74 10.76
C CYS A 446 1.37 -9.99 10.77
N ALA A 447 2.00 -11.15 10.88
CA ALA A 447 1.31 -12.42 11.02
C ALA A 447 0.97 -12.70 12.49
N ASN A 448 -0.09 -13.48 12.71
CA ASN A 448 -0.56 -13.79 14.07
C ASN A 448 0.24 -14.92 14.74
N THR A 449 0.83 -15.83 13.95
CA THR A 449 1.62 -16.96 14.44
C THR A 449 2.86 -17.17 13.57
N PRO A 450 3.93 -17.81 14.09
CA PRO A 450 5.13 -18.12 13.32
C PRO A 450 4.85 -18.99 12.08
N GLU A 451 3.91 -19.93 12.17
CA GLU A 451 3.53 -20.81 11.05
C GLU A 451 2.88 -19.98 9.94
N SER A 452 1.92 -19.12 10.31
CA SER A 452 1.28 -18.20 9.38
C SER A 452 2.28 -17.23 8.74
N TYR A 453 3.28 -16.76 9.50
CA TYR A 453 4.36 -15.93 8.96
C TYR A 453 5.11 -16.68 7.85
N VAL A 454 5.57 -17.90 8.11
CA VAL A 454 6.32 -18.70 7.13
C VAL A 454 5.48 -18.98 5.88
N GLU A 455 4.20 -19.34 6.04
CA GLU A 455 3.28 -19.57 4.92
C GLU A 455 3.11 -18.33 4.05
N TRP A 456 2.87 -17.16 4.66
CA TRP A 456 2.72 -15.89 3.94
C TRP A 456 4.00 -15.48 3.24
N ILE A 457 5.15 -15.54 3.92
CA ILE A 457 6.44 -15.18 3.34
C ILE A 457 6.73 -16.08 2.13
N ASN A 458 6.52 -17.39 2.24
CA ASN A 458 6.72 -18.32 1.12
C ASN A 458 5.76 -18.04 -0.05
N ALA A 459 4.48 -17.78 0.24
CA ALA A 459 3.50 -17.45 -0.80
C ALA A 459 3.87 -16.14 -1.53
N LEU A 460 4.24 -15.09 -0.80
CA LEU A 460 4.54 -13.76 -1.34
C LEU A 460 5.89 -13.72 -2.07
N LYS A 461 6.95 -14.35 -1.52
CA LYS A 461 8.30 -14.38 -2.13
C LYS A 461 8.27 -14.86 -3.59
N THR A 462 7.43 -15.84 -3.89
CA THR A 462 7.32 -16.40 -5.26
C THR A 462 6.59 -15.49 -6.26
N GLN A 463 5.91 -14.45 -5.78
CA GLN A 463 5.07 -13.57 -6.61
C GLN A 463 5.60 -12.14 -6.69
N CYS A 464 6.40 -11.69 -5.73
CA CYS A 464 7.12 -10.42 -5.82
C CYS A 464 8.07 -10.41 -7.02
N VAL A 465 8.42 -9.21 -7.49
CA VAL A 465 9.47 -9.06 -8.51
C VAL A 465 10.71 -9.80 -8.03
N SER A 466 11.18 -10.73 -8.85
CA SER A 466 12.44 -11.39 -8.59
C SER A 466 13.52 -10.32 -8.62
N GLN A 467 14.02 -10.00 -7.44
CA GLN A 467 15.13 -9.08 -7.23
C GLN A 467 16.45 -9.73 -7.68
N LEU A 468 16.42 -10.98 -8.16
CA LEU A 468 17.54 -11.64 -8.80
C LEU A 468 17.93 -10.82 -10.02
N SER A 469 19.16 -10.33 -10.02
CA SER A 469 19.76 -9.76 -11.21
C SER A 469 19.53 -10.74 -12.37
N LYS A 470 19.17 -10.24 -13.55
CA LYS A 470 19.13 -11.06 -14.77
C LYS A 470 20.50 -11.70 -15.12
N ALA A 471 21.54 -11.43 -14.32
CA ALA A 471 22.80 -12.13 -14.39
C ALA A 471 22.78 -13.37 -13.48
N GLN A 472 22.80 -14.52 -14.15
CA GLN A 472 23.22 -15.87 -13.70
C GLN A 472 22.11 -16.72 -13.04
N SER A 473 21.92 -17.99 -13.39
CA SER A 473 22.82 -19.02 -13.94
C SER A 473 22.06 -19.92 -14.94
N LYS A 474 22.77 -20.53 -15.90
CA LYS A 474 22.23 -21.54 -16.84
C LYS A 474 21.80 -22.85 -16.15
N VAL A 475 21.98 -22.96 -14.84
CA VAL A 475 21.64 -24.14 -14.04
C VAL A 475 20.29 -23.92 -13.34
N PRO A 476 19.24 -24.69 -13.69
CA PRO A 476 17.95 -24.59 -13.03
C PRO A 476 18.05 -24.98 -11.55
N ARG A 477 17.27 -24.32 -10.68
CA ARG A 477 17.09 -24.58 -9.23
C ARG A 477 18.18 -24.08 -8.25
N LEU A 478 19.12 -23.23 -8.67
CA LEU A 478 19.98 -22.51 -7.71
C LEU A 478 19.20 -21.39 -7.01
N ARG A 479 19.44 -21.22 -5.71
CA ARG A 479 18.87 -20.14 -4.89
C ARG A 479 20.00 -19.26 -4.38
N GLU A 480 19.94 -17.95 -4.64
CA GLU A 480 20.83 -16.97 -4.01
C GLU A 480 20.36 -16.72 -2.56
N LEU A 481 21.27 -16.83 -1.61
CA LEU A 481 21.05 -16.50 -0.21
C LEU A 481 21.92 -15.31 0.15
N ARG A 482 21.27 -14.21 0.55
CA ARG A 482 21.94 -13.07 1.14
C ARG A 482 21.49 -12.88 2.58
N CYS A 483 22.43 -12.88 3.51
CA CYS A 483 22.16 -12.68 4.92
C CYS A 483 23.05 -11.58 5.47
N LEU A 484 22.50 -10.70 6.31
CA LEU A 484 23.25 -9.69 7.04
C LEU A 484 22.97 -9.84 8.53
N ASN A 485 24.00 -10.21 9.30
CA ASN A 485 24.00 -10.01 10.74
C ASN A 485 24.68 -8.66 11.03
N LEU A 486 23.92 -7.73 11.61
CA LEU A 486 24.37 -6.42 12.04
C LEU A 486 24.23 -6.31 13.57
N GLN A 487 25.29 -5.93 14.25
CA GLN A 487 25.26 -5.51 15.65
C GLN A 487 25.68 -4.04 15.74
N ILE A 488 24.82 -3.22 16.33
CA ILE A 488 25.13 -1.82 16.65
C ILE A 488 25.61 -1.80 18.10
N LEU A 489 26.91 -1.64 18.29
CA LEU A 489 27.55 -1.79 19.60
C LEU A 489 27.43 -0.50 20.40
N GLU A 490 28.14 0.54 19.96
CA GLU A 490 28.26 1.81 20.67
C GLU A 490 28.56 2.96 19.71
N ALA A 491 28.28 4.20 20.12
CA ALA A 491 28.80 5.39 19.45
C ALA A 491 29.75 6.14 20.40
N HIS A 492 30.67 6.89 19.82
CA HIS A 492 31.63 7.70 20.56
C HIS A 492 31.56 9.16 20.10
N ARG A 493 31.65 10.11 21.04
CA ARG A 493 31.69 11.57 20.79
C ARG A 493 30.48 12.13 20.05
N LEU A 494 29.27 11.62 20.33
CA LEU A 494 28.07 12.27 19.81
C LEU A 494 27.88 13.65 20.46
N PRO A 495 27.54 14.70 19.70
CA PRO A 495 27.37 16.05 20.24
C PRO A 495 26.13 16.14 21.13
N PHE A 496 26.30 16.02 22.46
CA PHE A 496 25.20 16.00 23.45
C PHE A 496 24.17 17.12 23.31
N LYS A 497 24.60 18.33 22.89
CA LYS A 497 23.70 19.47 22.68
C LYS A 497 22.73 19.28 21.51
N LEU A 498 23.11 18.50 20.49
CA LEU A 498 22.33 18.25 19.29
C LEU A 498 21.56 16.92 19.39
N VAL A 499 22.20 15.90 19.96
CA VAL A 499 21.67 14.53 20.12
C VAL A 499 21.70 14.08 21.59
N PRO A 500 20.91 14.67 22.50
CA PRO A 500 20.91 14.26 23.91
C PRO A 500 20.37 12.84 24.11
N HIS A 501 19.42 12.42 23.26
CA HIS A 501 18.72 11.14 23.35
C HIS A 501 18.82 10.37 22.03
N PRO A 502 20.01 9.84 21.69
CA PRO A 502 20.24 9.18 20.41
C PRO A 502 19.59 7.79 20.34
N TYR A 503 19.10 7.45 19.16
CA TYR A 503 18.85 6.07 18.74
C TYR A 503 19.22 5.93 17.26
N CYS A 504 19.43 4.71 16.80
CA CYS A 504 19.78 4.42 15.41
C CYS A 504 18.55 3.88 14.67
N SER A 505 18.27 4.36 13.46
CA SER A 505 17.37 3.76 12.49
C SER A 505 18.19 3.04 11.42
N ILE A 506 17.73 1.87 11.01
CA ILE A 506 18.41 1.02 10.04
C ILE A 506 17.56 0.99 8.77
N THR A 507 18.17 1.32 7.64
CA THR A 507 17.50 1.50 6.37
C THR A 507 18.29 0.82 5.24
N LEU A 508 17.61 0.08 4.37
CA LEU A 508 18.20 -0.50 3.15
C LEU A 508 17.97 0.41 1.95
N ASN A 509 19.01 0.61 1.12
CA ASN A 509 19.01 1.51 -0.04
C ASN A 509 18.45 2.91 0.27
N GLN A 510 18.71 3.44 1.47
CA GLN A 510 18.26 4.76 1.95
C GLN A 510 16.73 4.99 1.92
N GLN A 511 15.92 3.95 1.69
CA GLN A 511 14.47 4.08 1.55
C GLN A 511 13.69 3.12 2.44
N VAL A 512 14.20 1.91 2.67
CA VAL A 512 13.44 0.83 3.29
C VAL A 512 13.86 0.67 4.75
N LYS A 513 13.08 1.23 5.69
CA LYS A 513 13.33 1.10 7.13
C LYS A 513 13.07 -0.33 7.59
N ILE A 514 14.04 -0.94 8.28
CA ILE A 514 13.98 -2.35 8.69
C ILE A 514 14.04 -2.54 10.21
N GLY A 515 14.62 -1.60 10.95
CA GLY A 515 14.82 -1.74 12.39
C GLY A 515 15.24 -0.43 13.04
N LYS A 516 15.19 -0.39 14.36
CA LYS A 516 15.73 0.72 15.16
C LYS A 516 16.31 0.21 16.48
N THR A 517 17.25 0.94 17.06
CA THR A 517 17.74 0.67 18.42
C THR A 517 16.90 1.38 19.48
N ARG A 518 17.12 1.04 20.76
CA ARG A 518 16.52 1.77 21.88
C ARG A 518 17.16 3.15 22.03
N VAL A 519 16.38 4.07 22.58
CA VAL A 519 16.86 5.41 22.91
C VAL A 519 17.83 5.35 24.09
N LYS A 520 19.01 5.91 23.90
CA LYS A 520 20.09 6.00 24.91
C LYS A 520 20.42 7.46 25.19
N VAL A 521 21.51 7.70 25.89
CA VAL A 521 21.99 9.04 26.28
C VAL A 521 23.38 9.25 25.70
N ALA A 522 23.59 10.43 25.10
CA ALA A 522 24.89 10.88 24.59
C ALA A 522 25.86 11.26 25.73
N PRO A 523 27.18 11.40 25.49
CA PRO A 523 27.88 11.35 24.20
C PRO A 523 28.27 9.96 23.71
N ASP A 524 28.31 8.97 24.62
CA ASP A 524 28.84 7.63 24.35
C ASP A 524 27.78 6.55 24.62
N PRO A 525 26.69 6.50 23.81
CA PRO A 525 25.64 5.52 24.02
C PRO A 525 26.10 4.09 23.68
N VAL A 526 25.72 3.13 24.53
CA VAL A 526 25.95 1.70 24.33
C VAL A 526 24.60 1.00 24.11
N TRP A 527 24.47 0.32 22.96
CA TRP A 527 23.26 -0.42 22.56
C TRP A 527 23.45 -1.92 22.69
N GLU A 528 24.51 -2.46 22.06
CA GLU A 528 24.75 -3.91 21.94
C GLU A 528 23.52 -4.67 21.39
N GLU A 529 22.84 -4.07 20.40
CA GLU A 529 21.63 -4.61 19.80
C GLU A 529 21.94 -5.31 18.48
N GLU A 530 21.39 -6.51 18.29
CA GLU A 530 21.58 -7.37 17.11
C GLU A 530 20.37 -7.30 16.16
N PHE A 531 20.65 -7.33 14.86
CA PHE A 531 19.69 -7.28 13.77
C PHE A 531 20.08 -8.33 12.74
N ILE A 532 19.26 -9.39 12.66
CA ILE A 532 19.45 -10.48 11.70
C ILE A 532 18.47 -10.29 10.55
N LEU A 533 19.02 -10.12 9.34
CA LEU A 533 18.27 -9.99 8.11
C LEU A 533 18.58 -11.19 7.23
N ASP A 534 17.60 -12.08 7.09
CA ASP A 534 17.70 -13.24 6.22
C ASP A 534 17.03 -12.95 4.87
N ASP A 535 17.58 -13.53 3.80
CA ASP A 535 17.11 -13.37 2.42
C ASP A 535 17.02 -11.88 1.98
N VAL A 536 18.09 -11.11 2.24
CA VAL A 536 18.22 -9.71 1.79
C VAL A 536 18.07 -9.65 0.25
N PRO A 537 17.18 -8.81 -0.29
CA PRO A 537 16.99 -8.74 -1.74
C PRO A 537 18.26 -8.33 -2.52
N PRO A 538 18.54 -8.93 -3.70
CA PRO A 538 19.78 -8.67 -4.43
C PRO A 538 19.99 -7.25 -4.97
N ASP A 539 18.93 -6.45 -5.10
CA ASP A 539 19.00 -5.03 -5.46
C ASP A 539 19.47 -4.13 -4.31
N ILE A 540 19.52 -4.67 -3.08
CA ILE A 540 20.07 -3.95 -1.93
C ILE A 540 21.59 -3.93 -2.04
N ALA A 541 22.12 -2.72 -2.26
CA ALA A 541 23.54 -2.46 -2.37
C ALA A 541 24.09 -1.80 -1.10
N THR A 542 23.28 -0.96 -0.44
CA THR A 542 23.76 -0.15 0.70
C THR A 542 22.91 -0.35 1.95
N LEU A 543 23.58 -0.45 3.09
CA LEU A 543 23.01 -0.36 4.42
C LEU A 543 23.26 1.05 4.97
N THR A 544 22.20 1.75 5.35
CA THR A 544 22.29 3.07 5.99
C THR A 544 21.87 2.97 7.44
N ILE A 545 22.71 3.47 8.35
CA ILE A 545 22.37 3.62 9.76
C ILE A 545 22.34 5.11 10.07
N THR A 546 21.14 5.61 10.37
CA THR A 546 20.90 7.01 10.68
C THR A 546 20.77 7.18 12.19
N VAL A 547 21.54 8.08 12.79
CA VAL A 547 21.40 8.50 14.18
C VAL A 547 20.32 9.58 14.25
N LEU A 548 19.29 9.31 15.05
CA LEU A 548 18.19 10.23 15.31
C LEU A 548 18.22 10.71 16.76
N SER A 549 17.81 11.96 16.96
CA SER A 549 17.57 12.54 18.28
C SER A 549 16.09 12.48 18.62
N ARG A 550 15.74 11.88 19.76
CA ARG A 550 14.34 11.89 20.22
C ARG A 550 13.93 13.27 20.71
N GLY A 551 12.92 13.85 20.06
CA GLY A 551 12.41 15.18 20.39
C GLY A 551 11.43 15.21 21.56
N LYS A 552 11.45 16.29 22.36
CA LYS A 552 10.51 16.49 23.50
C LYS A 552 9.03 16.58 23.10
N ARG A 553 8.73 16.83 21.82
CA ARG A 553 7.35 16.93 21.28
C ARG A 553 7.03 15.83 20.25
N GLY A 554 7.82 14.75 20.22
CA GLY A 554 7.57 13.59 19.37
C GLY A 554 7.97 13.73 17.89
N LYS A 555 8.50 14.89 17.46
CA LYS A 555 9.18 15.01 16.17
C LYS A 555 10.65 14.66 16.38
N ASP A 556 11.01 13.45 15.95
CA ASP A 556 12.41 13.01 15.93
C ASP A 556 13.13 13.72 14.79
N SER A 557 14.45 13.87 14.91
CA SER A 557 15.25 14.60 13.94
C SER A 557 16.48 13.78 13.58
N GLU A 558 16.69 13.61 12.28
CA GLU A 558 17.85 12.91 11.71
C GLU A 558 19.08 13.81 11.79
N MET A 559 20.19 13.25 12.26
CA MET A 559 21.31 14.05 12.79
C MET A 559 22.59 13.73 12.06
N ALA A 560 22.89 12.45 11.94
CA ALA A 560 24.02 11.95 11.20
C ALA A 560 23.71 10.56 10.66
N GLU A 561 24.47 10.11 9.67
CA GLU A 561 24.35 8.77 9.11
C GLU A 561 25.71 8.14 8.82
N VAL A 562 25.68 6.82 8.69
CA VAL A 562 26.73 6.04 8.04
C VAL A 562 26.09 5.21 6.94
N VAL A 563 26.74 5.21 5.77
CA VAL A 563 26.35 4.37 4.64
C VAL A 563 27.45 3.34 4.40
N VAL A 564 27.08 2.07 4.45
CA VAL A 564 27.96 0.92 4.21
C VAL A 564 27.56 0.28 2.90
N ASP A 565 28.51 0.13 1.97
CA ASP A 565 28.35 -0.69 0.78
C ASP A 565 28.47 -2.17 1.15
N LEU A 566 27.41 -2.96 0.94
CA LEU A 566 27.40 -4.37 1.29
C LEU A 566 28.43 -5.17 0.48
N LEU A 567 28.71 -4.76 -0.76
CA LEU A 567 29.71 -5.42 -1.62
C LEU A 567 31.15 -5.15 -1.16
N SER A 568 31.35 -4.13 -0.31
CA SER A 568 32.66 -3.86 0.29
C SER A 568 33.00 -4.84 1.42
N LEU A 569 32.00 -5.56 1.95
CA LEU A 569 32.17 -6.55 3.01
C LEU A 569 32.68 -7.87 2.43
N LYS A 570 33.59 -8.53 3.16
CA LYS A 570 34.11 -9.84 2.76
C LYS A 570 33.06 -10.91 3.04
N ASN A 571 32.72 -11.70 2.03
CA ASN A 571 31.69 -12.74 2.11
C ASN A 571 31.98 -13.72 3.27
N GLY A 572 30.99 -13.90 4.16
CA GLY A 572 31.01 -14.81 5.30
C GLY A 572 31.90 -14.36 6.48
N GLN A 573 32.76 -13.35 6.30
CA GLN A 573 33.68 -12.90 7.33
C GLN A 573 33.01 -11.88 8.25
N GLU A 574 33.27 -12.01 9.56
CA GLU A 574 32.86 -11.01 10.54
C GLU A 574 33.89 -9.87 10.62
N THR A 575 33.40 -8.64 10.56
CA THR A 575 34.19 -7.41 10.70
C THR A 575 33.63 -6.58 11.84
N GLU A 576 34.50 -6.04 12.69
CA GLU A 576 34.13 -5.12 13.76
C GLU A 576 35.00 -3.87 13.66
N ASP A 577 34.40 -2.75 13.29
CA ASP A 577 35.12 -1.52 12.96
C ASP A 577 34.38 -0.27 13.44
N TRP A 578 35.11 0.84 13.52
CA TRP A 578 34.57 2.18 13.76
C TRP A 578 34.27 2.89 12.44
N TYR A 579 33.04 3.37 12.31
CA TYR A 579 32.56 4.08 11.14
C TYR A 579 32.31 5.54 11.49
N GLN A 580 32.90 6.45 10.73
CA GLN A 580 32.73 7.89 10.98
C GLN A 580 31.33 8.34 10.56
N LEU A 581 30.67 9.10 11.43
CA LEU A 581 29.33 9.63 11.15
C LEU A 581 29.41 10.88 10.27
N ILE A 582 28.54 10.94 9.26
CA ILE A 582 28.37 12.08 8.37
C ILE A 582 27.14 12.85 8.84
N GLY A 583 27.34 14.07 9.31
CA GLY A 583 26.25 14.93 9.78
C GLY A 583 25.36 15.42 8.65
N MET A 584 24.06 15.50 8.91
CA MET A 584 23.09 16.15 8.00
C MET A 584 23.33 17.66 7.89
N THR A 585 23.93 18.26 8.91
CA THR A 585 24.42 19.65 8.85
C THR A 585 25.94 19.67 8.76
N PRO A 586 26.53 20.59 7.96
CA PRO A 586 27.98 20.68 7.76
C PRO A 586 28.74 21.18 9.00
N MET A 587 28.07 21.32 10.14
CA MET A 587 28.63 21.87 11.37
C MET A 587 29.01 20.76 12.35
N GLY A 588 30.33 20.61 12.59
CA GLY A 588 30.87 19.84 13.72
C GLY A 588 31.32 18.41 13.40
N GLU A 589 32.08 17.83 14.32
CA GLU A 589 32.43 16.41 14.33
C GLU A 589 31.28 15.61 14.96
N TRP A 590 30.73 14.66 14.22
CA TRP A 590 29.55 13.87 14.63
C TRP A 590 29.90 12.58 15.38
N GLY A 591 31.20 12.33 15.60
CA GLY A 591 31.67 11.12 16.26
C GLY A 591 31.72 9.91 15.33
N SER A 592 31.77 8.73 15.93
CA SER A 592 31.87 7.44 15.23
C SER A 592 30.93 6.41 15.81
N LEU A 593 30.48 5.47 14.99
CA LEU A 593 29.63 4.35 15.35
C LEU A 593 30.41 3.05 15.20
N ARG A 594 30.44 2.22 16.24
CA ARG A 594 31.09 0.90 16.22
C ARG A 594 30.08 -0.15 15.79
N LEU A 595 30.38 -0.82 14.69
CA LEU A 595 29.52 -1.82 14.09
C LEU A 595 30.25 -3.15 14.01
N ARG A 596 29.55 -4.24 14.33
CA ARG A 596 29.98 -5.59 13.98
C ARG A 596 29.03 -6.13 12.92
N MET A 597 29.57 -6.60 11.81
CA MET A 597 28.78 -7.06 10.66
C MET A 597 29.34 -8.36 10.11
N ARG A 598 28.45 -9.24 9.68
CA ARG A 598 28.76 -10.40 8.84
C ARG A 598 27.76 -10.43 7.70
N TYR A 599 28.26 -10.29 6.47
CA TYR A 599 27.46 -10.38 5.25
C TYR A 599 27.79 -11.67 4.52
N LEU A 600 26.76 -12.42 4.16
CA LEU A 600 26.85 -13.66 3.38
C LEU A 600 26.08 -13.47 2.08
N ASP A 601 26.70 -13.80 0.96
CA ASP A 601 26.17 -13.78 -0.41
C ASP A 601 26.62 -15.05 -1.12
N ASP A 602 25.80 -16.11 -1.00
CA ASP A 602 26.14 -17.45 -1.48
C ASP A 602 25.04 -18.01 -2.40
N LEU A 603 25.45 -18.93 -3.28
CA LEU A 603 24.54 -19.73 -4.09
C LEU A 603 24.29 -21.09 -3.43
N ILE A 604 23.03 -21.34 -3.09
CA ILE A 604 22.54 -22.59 -2.52
C ILE A 604 22.06 -23.52 -3.63
N MET A 605 22.56 -24.74 -3.62
CA MET A 605 22.13 -25.83 -4.51
C MET A 605 20.80 -26.46 -4.05
N PRO A 606 20.13 -27.25 -4.89
CA PRO A 606 19.02 -28.09 -4.43
C PRO A 606 19.44 -28.99 -3.26
N CYS A 607 18.52 -29.30 -2.34
CA CYS A 607 18.84 -30.07 -1.12
C CYS A 607 19.44 -31.44 -1.45
N GLU A 608 19.07 -32.02 -2.59
CA GLU A 608 19.56 -33.32 -3.08
C GLU A 608 21.09 -33.34 -3.20
N GLU A 609 21.70 -32.24 -3.63
CA GLU A 609 23.16 -32.11 -3.80
C GLU A 609 23.93 -32.14 -2.47
N TYR A 610 23.26 -31.81 -1.35
CA TYR A 610 23.85 -31.85 -0.01
C TYR A 610 23.66 -33.21 0.69
N SER A 611 22.90 -34.14 0.09
CA SER A 611 22.60 -35.45 0.69
C SER A 611 23.85 -36.25 1.09
N PRO A 612 24.94 -36.30 0.28
CA PRO A 612 26.16 -37.02 0.69
C PRO A 612 26.82 -36.43 1.94
N LEU A 613 26.86 -35.09 2.05
CA LEU A 613 27.40 -34.42 3.23
C LEU A 613 26.50 -34.66 4.45
N GLN A 614 25.18 -34.58 4.27
CA GLN A 614 24.22 -34.89 5.32
C GLN A 614 24.40 -36.31 5.85
N GLN A 615 24.53 -37.30 4.96
CA GLN A 615 24.79 -38.70 5.35
C GLN A 615 26.07 -38.83 6.16
N LEU A 616 27.17 -38.20 5.71
CA LEU A 616 28.46 -38.20 6.40
C LEU A 616 28.41 -37.54 7.79
N LEU A 617 27.62 -36.48 7.96
CA LEU A 617 27.41 -35.83 9.25
C LEU A 617 26.57 -36.68 10.22
N LEU A 618 25.66 -37.48 9.68
CA LEU A 618 24.69 -38.30 10.43
C LEU A 618 25.20 -39.73 10.73
N GLU A 619 26.41 -40.07 10.31
CA GLU A 619 27.02 -41.37 10.59
C GLU A 619 27.08 -41.67 12.10
N PRO A 620 26.98 -42.94 12.51
CA PRO A 620 27.19 -43.34 13.89
C PRO A 620 28.54 -42.83 14.43
N GLU A 621 28.61 -42.56 15.73
CA GLU A 621 29.80 -42.01 16.43
C GLU A 621 30.20 -40.58 16.07
N LEU A 622 29.58 -39.97 15.04
CA LEU A 622 29.74 -38.56 14.68
C LEU A 622 31.19 -38.14 14.42
N SER A 623 31.99 -39.03 13.82
CA SER A 623 33.43 -38.81 13.56
C SER A 623 33.68 -37.53 12.74
N SER A 624 32.87 -37.29 11.71
CA SER A 624 32.94 -36.09 10.88
C SER A 624 32.63 -34.81 11.67
N VAL A 625 31.64 -34.85 12.56
CA VAL A 625 31.27 -33.72 13.43
C VAL A 625 32.40 -33.43 14.42
N LYS A 626 33.01 -34.46 15.01
CA LYS A 626 34.17 -34.32 15.90
C LYS A 626 35.35 -33.68 15.17
N ALA A 627 35.65 -34.10 13.94
CA ALA A 627 36.70 -33.51 13.12
C ALA A 627 36.41 -32.02 12.81
N LEU A 628 35.17 -31.68 12.45
CA LEU A 628 34.76 -30.29 12.23
C LEU A 628 34.88 -29.44 13.50
N ALA A 629 34.57 -30.01 14.67
CA ALA A 629 34.73 -29.33 15.96
C ALA A 629 36.18 -28.91 16.22
N GLU A 630 37.15 -29.71 15.78
CA GLU A 630 38.58 -29.42 15.94
C GLU A 630 39.09 -28.40 14.91
N LEU A 631 38.55 -28.42 13.68
CA LEU A 631 38.98 -27.52 12.60
C LEU A 631 38.36 -26.11 12.69
N CYS A 632 37.12 -25.98 13.17
CA CYS A 632 36.33 -24.75 13.10
C CYS A 632 36.30 -23.96 14.43
N HIS A 633 37.42 -23.87 15.16
CA HIS A 633 37.43 -23.23 16.49
C HIS A 633 36.97 -21.76 16.45
N ASN A 634 37.26 -21.02 15.37
CA ASN A 634 36.88 -19.61 15.20
C ASN A 634 35.40 -19.44 14.83
N ASP A 635 34.83 -20.43 14.13
CA ASP A 635 33.45 -20.42 13.62
C ASP A 635 32.55 -21.41 14.38
N ARG A 636 32.87 -21.67 15.65
CA ARG A 636 32.15 -22.65 16.49
C ARG A 636 30.66 -22.36 16.61
N VAL A 637 30.26 -21.08 16.70
CA VAL A 637 28.87 -20.67 16.87
C VAL A 637 28.06 -20.90 15.58
N PRO A 638 28.53 -20.46 14.40
CA PRO A 638 27.94 -20.86 13.11
C PRO A 638 27.86 -22.38 12.91
N LEU A 639 28.93 -23.11 13.25
CA LEU A 639 28.96 -24.56 13.11
C LEU A 639 27.93 -25.23 14.04
N ALA A 640 27.92 -24.87 15.33
CA ALA A 640 26.95 -25.38 16.30
C ALA A 640 25.51 -25.10 15.87
N THR A 641 25.25 -23.88 15.40
CA THR A 641 23.93 -23.46 14.91
C THR A 641 23.49 -24.31 13.73
N SER A 642 24.39 -24.54 12.77
CA SER A 642 24.11 -25.33 11.57
C SER A 642 23.89 -26.81 11.89
N LEU A 643 24.76 -27.41 12.71
CA LEU A 643 24.63 -28.79 13.17
C LEU A 643 23.33 -29.00 13.95
N LEU A 644 23.02 -28.10 14.89
CA LEU A 644 21.79 -28.21 15.67
C LEU A 644 20.54 -28.19 14.76
N ARG A 645 20.52 -27.32 13.74
CA ARG A 645 19.42 -27.26 12.76
C ARG A 645 19.28 -28.56 11.98
N VAL A 646 20.38 -29.11 11.47
CA VAL A 646 20.39 -30.39 10.73
C VAL A 646 19.90 -31.53 11.62
N PHE A 647 20.46 -31.68 12.83
CA PHE A 647 20.09 -32.77 13.72
C PHE A 647 18.67 -32.64 14.28
N ARG A 648 18.17 -31.43 14.49
CA ARG A 648 16.76 -31.19 14.86
C ARG A 648 15.80 -31.59 13.73
N HIS A 649 16.15 -31.30 12.48
CA HIS A 649 15.36 -31.73 11.33
C HIS A 649 15.21 -33.26 11.30
N GLU A 650 16.28 -33.97 11.64
CA GLU A 650 16.32 -35.44 11.74
C GLU A 650 15.82 -35.99 13.08
N LYS A 651 15.43 -35.13 14.04
CA LYS A 651 15.03 -35.50 15.42
C LYS A 651 16.10 -36.28 16.20
N ARG A 652 17.39 -35.98 15.94
CA ARG A 652 18.58 -36.62 16.54
C ARG A 652 19.43 -35.64 17.36
N GLU A 653 18.91 -34.46 17.71
CA GLU A 653 19.62 -33.44 18.47
C GLU A 653 20.10 -33.91 19.85
N THR A 654 19.33 -34.79 20.51
CA THR A 654 19.73 -35.39 21.79
C THR A 654 20.93 -36.32 21.63
N GLU A 655 21.03 -37.04 20.50
CA GLU A 655 22.18 -37.90 20.20
C GLU A 655 23.43 -37.07 19.98
N LEU A 656 23.34 -36.01 19.15
CA LEU A 656 24.41 -35.05 18.91
C LEU A 656 25.01 -34.51 20.21
N ILE A 657 24.14 -33.97 21.08
CA ILE A 657 24.57 -33.37 22.35
C ILE A 657 25.18 -34.43 23.27
N LYS A 658 24.54 -35.61 23.41
CA LYS A 658 25.05 -36.68 24.28
C LYS A 658 26.43 -37.17 23.85
N VAL A 659 26.62 -37.46 22.56
CA VAL A 659 27.89 -37.99 22.04
C VAL A 659 29.01 -36.97 22.23
N LEU A 660 28.77 -35.69 21.94
CA LEU A 660 29.79 -34.65 22.10
C LEU A 660 30.11 -34.39 23.57
N CYS A 661 29.10 -34.32 24.46
CA CYS A 661 29.33 -34.18 25.89
C CYS A 661 30.07 -35.39 26.48
N GLN A 662 29.74 -36.62 26.07
CA GLN A 662 30.47 -37.82 26.48
C GLN A 662 31.92 -37.80 26.01
N THR A 663 32.17 -37.32 24.78
CA THR A 663 33.52 -37.20 24.23
C THR A 663 34.32 -36.15 25.00
N GLU A 664 33.72 -35.03 25.38
CA GLU A 664 34.36 -34.00 26.22
C GLU A 664 34.66 -34.52 27.63
N ILE A 665 33.71 -35.23 28.26
CA ILE A 665 33.92 -35.88 29.56
C ILE A 665 35.06 -36.90 29.49
N ALA A 666 35.16 -37.68 28.41
CA ALA A 666 36.22 -38.67 28.25
C ALA A 666 37.60 -38.06 27.97
N ARG A 667 37.64 -36.84 27.41
CA ARG A 667 38.87 -36.11 27.09
C ARG A 667 39.40 -35.30 28.28
N GLU A 668 38.51 -34.83 29.15
CA GLU A 668 38.86 -33.97 30.28
C GLU A 668 39.37 -34.78 31.48
N ASN A 669 40.54 -34.42 32.00
CA ASN A 669 41.16 -35.11 33.13
C ASN A 669 40.84 -34.46 34.49
N GLU A 670 40.31 -33.23 34.48
CA GLU A 670 40.02 -32.46 35.69
C GLU A 670 38.52 -32.09 35.77
N THR A 671 37.86 -32.44 36.87
CA THR A 671 36.41 -32.20 37.03
C THR A 671 36.06 -30.72 37.17
N THR A 672 37.02 -29.88 37.53
CA THR A 672 36.85 -28.43 37.76
C THR A 672 36.83 -27.61 36.47
N THR A 673 37.36 -28.15 35.36
CA THR A 673 37.44 -27.53 34.03
C THR A 673 36.35 -28.02 33.08
N LEU A 674 35.67 -29.11 33.44
CA LEU A 674 34.58 -29.71 32.68
C LEU A 674 33.48 -28.70 32.36
N PHE A 675 33.12 -28.57 31.09
CA PHE A 675 32.10 -27.64 30.56
C PHE A 675 32.34 -26.15 30.88
N ARG A 676 33.54 -25.78 31.35
CA ARG A 676 33.95 -24.37 31.49
C ARG A 676 34.60 -23.83 30.22
N GLY A 677 34.97 -24.71 29.29
CA GLY A 677 35.55 -24.38 28.00
C GLY A 677 34.52 -23.88 27.01
N ALA A 678 34.97 -23.00 26.11
CA ALA A 678 34.18 -22.52 24.99
C ALA A 678 34.27 -23.52 23.82
N SER A 679 33.79 -24.74 24.09
CA SER A 679 33.80 -25.91 23.20
C SER A 679 32.53 -25.97 22.33
N LEU A 680 32.55 -26.84 21.31
CA LEU A 680 31.37 -27.06 20.47
C LEU A 680 30.20 -27.64 21.28
N ALA A 681 30.49 -28.53 22.23
CA ALA A 681 29.47 -29.17 23.07
C ALA A 681 28.78 -28.18 24.01
N THR A 682 29.53 -27.30 24.69
CA THR A 682 28.93 -26.26 25.54
C THR A 682 28.14 -25.24 24.72
N THR A 683 28.63 -24.88 23.53
CA THR A 683 27.91 -24.00 22.60
C THR A 683 26.60 -24.64 22.11
N LEU A 684 26.62 -25.92 21.73
CA LEU A 684 25.42 -26.67 21.32
C LEU A 684 24.39 -26.79 22.45
N MET A 685 24.85 -27.05 23.68
CA MET A 685 23.97 -27.07 24.85
C MET A 685 23.31 -25.72 25.09
N ASP A 686 24.05 -24.60 25.05
CA ASP A 686 23.47 -23.27 25.22
C ASP A 686 22.43 -22.95 24.14
N LEU A 687 22.76 -23.23 22.87
CA LEU A 687 21.84 -23.03 21.75
C LEU A 687 20.58 -23.90 21.87
N TYR A 688 20.71 -25.16 22.26
CA TYR A 688 19.58 -26.06 22.47
C TYR A 688 18.68 -25.62 23.62
N MET A 689 19.28 -25.25 24.76
CA MET A 689 18.52 -24.71 25.90
C MET A 689 17.79 -23.43 25.54
N ARG A 690 18.42 -22.50 24.80
CA ARG A 690 17.75 -21.30 24.32
C ARG A 690 16.56 -21.64 23.42
N ALA A 691 16.72 -22.60 22.51
CA ALA A 691 15.67 -22.97 21.57
C ALA A 691 14.46 -23.64 22.26
N GLU A 692 14.68 -24.54 23.23
CA GLU A 692 13.59 -25.27 23.89
C GLU A 692 13.00 -24.52 25.09
N CYS A 693 13.83 -23.84 25.88
CA CYS A 693 13.40 -23.27 27.16
C CYS A 693 12.90 -21.82 27.05
N PHE A 694 13.00 -21.16 25.90
CA PHE A 694 12.58 -19.76 25.75
C PHE A 694 11.09 -19.57 26.09
N GLY A 695 10.22 -20.44 25.59
CA GLY A 695 8.77 -20.37 25.88
C GLY A 695 8.47 -20.57 27.37
N PHE A 696 9.19 -21.48 28.03
CA PHE A 696 9.08 -21.68 29.47
C PHE A 696 9.54 -20.45 30.26
N LEU A 697 10.69 -19.88 29.89
CA LEU A 697 11.23 -18.67 30.53
C LEU A 697 10.23 -17.52 30.39
N GLN A 698 9.71 -17.28 29.18
CA GLN A 698 8.73 -16.23 28.95
C GLN A 698 7.48 -16.44 29.81
N ALA A 699 6.91 -17.66 29.84
CA ALA A 699 5.75 -17.97 30.66
C ALA A 699 6.01 -17.81 32.16
N ALA A 700 7.22 -18.11 32.64
CA ALA A 700 7.57 -18.08 34.05
C ALA A 700 7.82 -16.65 34.57
N VAL A 701 8.47 -15.78 33.79
CA VAL A 701 8.92 -14.46 34.29
C VAL A 701 8.31 -13.24 33.61
N SER A 702 7.63 -13.38 32.46
CA SER A 702 7.15 -12.23 31.67
C SER A 702 6.21 -11.32 32.45
N ASP A 703 5.24 -11.88 33.19
CA ASP A 703 4.29 -11.09 33.98
C ASP A 703 4.97 -10.29 35.09
N ILE A 704 5.97 -10.89 35.74
CA ILE A 704 6.74 -10.25 36.82
C ILE A 704 7.58 -9.10 36.23
N ILE A 705 8.29 -9.35 35.13
CA ILE A 705 9.10 -8.34 34.46
C ILE A 705 8.23 -7.18 33.97
N THR A 706 7.07 -7.47 33.37
CA THR A 706 6.13 -6.45 32.90
C THR A 706 5.65 -5.57 34.05
N LYS A 707 5.26 -6.16 35.18
CA LYS A 707 4.89 -5.41 36.39
C LYS A 707 6.03 -4.53 36.90
N ILE A 708 7.27 -5.02 36.89
CA ILE A 708 8.44 -4.23 37.31
C ILE A 708 8.65 -3.04 36.36
N LEU A 709 8.61 -3.26 35.04
CA LEU A 709 8.76 -2.21 34.04
C LEU A 709 7.66 -1.14 34.15
N GLU A 710 6.43 -1.54 34.46
CA GLU A 710 5.31 -0.62 34.67
C GLU A 710 5.38 0.13 36.00
N SER A 711 6.06 -0.41 37.02
CA SER A 711 6.07 0.12 38.38
C SER A 711 6.69 1.52 38.51
N LYS A 712 7.44 2.00 37.50
CA LYS A 712 8.23 3.25 37.52
C LYS A 712 9.15 3.40 38.75
N GLN A 713 9.39 2.33 39.51
CA GLN A 713 10.30 2.34 40.64
C GLN A 713 11.73 2.29 40.13
N SER A 714 12.57 3.22 40.60
CA SER A 714 14.01 3.19 40.32
C SER A 714 14.65 2.06 41.11
N ALA A 715 15.12 1.02 40.41
CA ALA A 715 15.87 -0.09 40.99
C ALA A 715 17.38 0.12 40.75
N GLU A 716 17.92 1.26 41.21
CA GLU A 716 19.36 1.55 41.12
C GLU A 716 20.11 0.72 42.18
N LEU A 717 20.89 -0.26 41.73
CA LEU A 717 21.66 -1.17 42.60
C LEU A 717 22.95 -0.55 43.16
N ASN A 718 23.38 0.60 42.65
CA ASN A 718 24.62 1.26 43.06
C ASN A 718 24.34 2.51 43.93
N PRO A 719 24.64 2.47 45.24
CA PRO A 719 24.42 3.61 46.15
C PRO A 719 25.18 4.88 45.75
N GLN A 720 26.25 4.77 44.97
CA GLN A 720 27.10 5.91 44.59
C GLN A 720 26.56 6.74 43.41
N LYS A 721 25.50 6.28 42.74
CA LYS A 721 24.87 7.01 41.62
C LYS A 721 23.67 7.87 42.05
N TRP A 722 23.47 8.06 43.35
CA TRP A 722 22.36 8.84 43.94
C TRP A 722 22.64 10.33 44.12
N THR A 723 23.69 10.87 43.50
CA THR A 723 24.03 12.30 43.49
C THR A 723 24.13 12.79 42.07
#